data_AF-A0A815NVX3-F1
#
_entry.id   AF-A0A815NVX3-F1
#
_cell.length_a   1.000
_cell.length_b   1.000
_cell.length_c   1.000
_cell.angle_alpha   90.00
_cell.angle_beta   90.00
_cell.angle_gamma   90.00
#
_symmetry.space_group_name_H-M   'P 1'
#
loop_
_entity.id
_entity.type
_entity.pdbx_description
1 polymer ?
#
loop_
_entity_poly.entity_id
_entity_poly.type
_entity_poly.pdbx_seq_one_letter_code
_entity_poly.pdbx_strand_id
1 'polypeptide(L)'
;MLPQEESLVILAEFLRTHNCERINGLSIDTIIELARVVLQANAFVYNNKFYRQIIGGAMGSAFTLTLANIFMWKWERQTILPKLPSRELYGRHIGKSVPFLDVLVQNNNGILASSLYHKPSAEPTVVSFLSDHPRHVFRNVIQTALTRAVRYSSTFEIFNNERRAIRLMFLYNKYPSNYINQQFEKFFADYMSSTSSSILSMITNESQFFALREKLSNQPTAKQTQVAMSAATVDLLQSTQNVTQRNTNNMEATIKRKNDKFKNNLFIHVTHEARLKGLAREIHIIHDNHFKNTDYGEIRLIVGFRNNPNIEFELSRKRPSSSVLKDPLRKNGLANKNISYPMDMETSFDPTFLLPDYSKLSDSKFTQMLLTSTSNIMNQDDLIELLNQKDIFIYIHQLTQLINKFNYSKLQQEQWSYYYNLGMTDGIWSGRISKKMADANSMCYTYGRSKTLIKQRLEKYKLQCEKGQQAIHEHMEQVPLILDMETISNLINNLINQDQHQLRLEFERRKTMLRLNAEEHRLVEKFYELKPRQTEINSAKIIWKAINEQQNILHEVAIFKKWLEVHTQESSNTLNGIQLPNIYHIFITLSFEGQTSSVEHIAEQAIDEAEQIVQHNSKIAKSEKNKLQSTKSHHKNPDLLEQIIHAILQRENNLEQRRTYELQGKMTNIFKYK
;
A
#
# COMPACT_ATOMS: atom_id res chain seq x y z
N MET A 1 10.98 -20.36 29.66
CA MET A 1 9.84 -20.91 30.42
C MET A 1 10.11 -20.69 31.91
N LEU A 2 9.08 -20.50 32.74
CA LEU A 2 9.26 -20.24 34.18
C LEU A 2 9.95 -21.43 34.89
N PRO A 3 11.09 -21.23 35.57
CA PRO A 3 11.69 -22.30 36.38
C PRO A 3 10.86 -22.50 37.65
N GLN A 4 10.23 -23.66 37.82
CA GLN A 4 9.18 -23.86 38.84
C GLN A 4 9.69 -23.61 40.27
N GLU A 5 10.77 -24.26 40.69
CA GLU A 5 11.31 -24.12 42.05
C GLU A 5 11.83 -22.71 42.35
N GLU A 6 12.58 -22.15 41.40
CA GLU A 6 13.09 -20.78 41.53
C GLU A 6 11.93 -19.77 41.64
N SER A 7 10.87 -19.96 40.86
CA SER A 7 9.70 -19.07 40.90
C SER A 7 8.98 -19.11 42.24
N LEU A 8 8.95 -20.25 42.92
CA LEU A 8 8.38 -20.37 44.27
C LEU A 8 9.23 -19.64 45.31
N VAL A 9 10.56 -19.71 45.20
CA VAL A 9 11.47 -18.94 46.06
C VAL A 9 11.27 -17.43 45.84
N ILE A 10 11.13 -17.01 44.58
CA ILE A 10 10.92 -15.61 44.23
C ILE A 10 9.54 -15.12 44.71
N LEU A 11 8.51 -15.97 44.65
CA LEU A 11 7.20 -15.67 45.23
C LEU A 11 7.31 -15.41 46.74
N ALA A 12 8.02 -16.28 47.47
CA ALA A 12 8.24 -16.11 48.90
C ALA A 12 8.94 -14.78 49.22
N GLU A 13 10.00 -14.46 48.47
CA GLU A 13 10.75 -13.21 48.60
C GLU A 13 9.89 -11.99 48.28
N PHE A 14 9.09 -12.05 47.22
CA PHE A 14 8.18 -10.98 46.83
C PHE A 14 7.16 -10.68 47.94
N LEU A 15 6.55 -11.72 48.51
CA LEU A 15 5.57 -11.59 49.59
C LEU A 15 6.19 -10.99 50.86
N ARG A 16 7.39 -11.44 51.23
CA ARG A 16 8.15 -10.88 52.37
C ARG A 16 8.53 -9.42 52.13
N THR A 17 8.99 -9.08 50.92
CA THR A 17 9.41 -7.71 50.56
C THR A 17 8.26 -6.71 50.65
N HIS A 18 7.02 -7.13 50.41
CA HIS A 18 5.84 -6.26 50.45
C HIS A 18 5.06 -6.39 51.78
N ASN A 19 5.66 -6.97 52.82
CA ASN A 19 5.05 -7.16 54.14
C ASN A 19 3.71 -7.93 54.12
N CYS A 20 3.57 -8.86 53.18
CA CYS A 20 2.38 -9.72 53.07
C CYS A 20 2.55 -10.99 53.91
N GLU A 21 2.64 -10.87 55.24
CA GLU A 21 2.83 -12.03 56.13
C GLU A 21 1.65 -13.00 56.12
N ARG A 22 0.43 -12.49 55.90
CA ARG A 22 -0.79 -13.29 55.67
C ARG A 22 -1.64 -12.71 54.57
N ILE A 23 -2.08 -13.55 53.63
CA ILE A 23 -3.04 -13.19 52.59
C ILE A 23 -4.31 -13.99 52.83
N ASN A 24 -5.42 -13.30 53.11
CA ASN A 24 -6.71 -13.93 53.45
C ASN A 24 -6.58 -14.97 54.57
N GLY A 25 -5.70 -14.71 55.55
CA GLY A 25 -5.44 -15.61 56.69
C GLY A 25 -4.44 -16.73 56.43
N LEU A 26 -4.02 -16.97 55.18
CA LEU A 26 -3.03 -17.99 54.81
C LEU A 26 -1.60 -17.49 55.05
N SER A 27 -0.76 -18.36 55.61
CA SER A 27 0.67 -18.09 55.77
C SER A 27 1.41 -18.15 54.43
N ILE A 28 2.56 -17.49 54.36
CA ILE A 28 3.44 -17.53 53.17
C ILE A 28 3.78 -18.98 52.80
N ASP A 29 4.11 -19.83 53.78
CA ASP A 29 4.46 -21.23 53.54
C ASP A 29 3.30 -22.02 52.94
N THR A 30 2.08 -21.77 53.42
CA THR A 30 0.86 -22.38 52.85
C THR A 30 0.63 -21.94 51.41
N ILE A 31 0.86 -20.66 51.10
CA ILE A 31 0.70 -20.12 49.74
C ILE A 31 1.74 -20.74 48.79
N ILE A 32 2.98 -20.93 49.25
CA ILE A 32 4.04 -21.57 48.48
C ILE A 32 3.69 -23.03 48.18
N GLU A 33 3.17 -23.77 49.14
CA GLU A 33 2.77 -25.17 48.92
C GLU A 33 1.58 -25.29 47.96
N LEU A 34 0.57 -24.41 48.07
CA LEU A 34 -0.53 -24.37 47.10
C LEU A 34 -0.03 -24.02 45.69
N ALA A 35 0.88 -23.04 45.58
CA ALA A 35 1.51 -22.68 44.32
C ALA A 35 2.31 -23.84 43.71
N ARG A 36 3.02 -24.61 44.54
CA ARG A 36 3.77 -25.81 44.13
C ARG A 36 2.84 -26.86 43.53
N VAL A 37 1.71 -27.13 44.19
CA VAL A 37 0.69 -28.06 43.66
C VAL A 37 0.17 -27.59 42.30
N VAL A 38 -0.17 -26.30 42.17
CA VAL A 38 -0.67 -25.75 40.89
C VAL A 38 0.36 -25.86 39.77
N LEU A 39 1.67 -25.80 40.07
CA LEU A 39 2.72 -25.94 39.05
C LEU A 39 3.03 -27.40 38.70
N GLN A 40 3.11 -28.28 39.70
CA GLN A 40 3.57 -29.66 39.56
C GLN A 40 2.46 -30.66 39.21
N ALA A 41 1.21 -30.38 39.57
CA ALA A 41 0.06 -31.24 39.29
C ALA A 41 -0.63 -30.91 37.94
N ASN A 42 0.05 -30.19 37.04
CA ASN A 42 -0.49 -29.87 35.72
C ASN A 42 -0.44 -31.09 34.80
N ALA A 43 -1.61 -31.72 34.61
CA ALA A 43 -1.82 -32.79 33.64
C ALA A 43 -2.70 -32.31 32.47
N PHE A 44 -2.41 -32.79 31.26
CA PHE A 44 -3.21 -32.51 30.06
C PHE A 44 -3.33 -33.74 29.18
N VAL A 45 -4.35 -33.76 28.32
CA VAL A 45 -4.61 -34.84 27.37
C VAL A 45 -4.23 -34.38 25.97
N TYR A 46 -3.46 -35.21 25.26
CA TYR A 46 -3.14 -35.03 23.84
C TYR A 46 -3.16 -36.39 23.14
N ASN A 47 -3.81 -36.51 21.99
CA ASN A 47 -3.97 -37.79 21.27
C ASN A 47 -4.44 -38.97 22.17
N ASN A 48 -5.47 -38.74 22.99
CA ASN A 48 -6.00 -39.71 23.96
C ASN A 48 -4.97 -40.27 24.97
N LYS A 49 -3.87 -39.56 25.21
CA LYS A 49 -2.86 -39.91 26.22
C LYS A 49 -2.73 -38.79 27.25
N PHE A 50 -2.49 -39.18 28.51
CA PHE A 50 -2.26 -38.26 29.62
C PHE A 50 -0.79 -37.88 29.71
N TYR A 51 -0.51 -36.59 29.85
CA TYR A 51 0.82 -36.02 30.01
C TYR A 51 0.87 -35.13 31.24
N ARG A 52 2.03 -35.07 31.91
CA ARG A 52 2.31 -34.12 32.99
C ARG A 52 3.31 -33.08 32.50
N GLN A 53 3.00 -31.80 32.71
CA GLN A 53 3.91 -30.72 32.39
C GLN A 53 5.02 -30.64 33.45
N ILE A 54 6.27 -30.83 33.02
CA ILE A 54 7.44 -30.85 33.91
C ILE A 54 8.24 -29.53 33.91
N ILE A 55 7.95 -28.62 32.97
CA ILE A 55 8.66 -27.34 32.81
C ILE A 55 7.64 -26.21 32.60
N GLY A 56 7.83 -25.08 33.28
CA GLY A 56 6.93 -23.92 33.19
C GLY A 56 5.63 -24.09 33.98
N GLY A 57 4.66 -23.23 33.71
CA GLY A 57 3.28 -23.42 34.14
C GLY A 57 2.35 -23.53 32.94
N ALA A 58 1.13 -24.04 33.15
CA ALA A 58 0.15 -24.19 32.08
C ALA A 58 -0.23 -22.83 31.47
N MET A 59 -0.16 -22.70 30.14
CA MET A 59 -0.63 -21.53 29.41
C MET A 59 -2.17 -21.49 29.48
N GLY A 60 -2.71 -20.47 30.14
CA GLY A 60 -4.15 -20.35 30.45
C GLY A 60 -4.48 -20.46 31.95
N SER A 61 -3.54 -20.89 32.80
CA SER A 61 -3.72 -20.82 34.25
C SER A 61 -3.66 -19.37 34.74
N ALA A 62 -4.68 -18.93 35.48
CA ALA A 62 -4.75 -17.60 36.09
C ALA A 62 -3.57 -17.33 37.04
N PHE A 63 -3.05 -18.37 37.69
CA PHE A 63 -1.92 -18.27 38.61
C PHE A 63 -0.58 -18.11 37.87
N THR A 64 -0.37 -18.86 36.78
CA THR A 64 0.91 -18.86 36.04
C THR A 64 1.29 -17.47 35.54
N LEU A 65 0.32 -16.66 35.07
CA LEU A 65 0.58 -15.29 34.61
C LEU A 65 1.04 -14.38 35.77
N THR A 66 0.39 -14.51 36.93
CA THR A 66 0.74 -13.75 38.13
C THR A 66 2.14 -14.11 38.60
N LEU A 67 2.46 -15.40 38.66
CA LEU A 67 3.78 -15.88 39.04
C LEU A 67 4.87 -15.43 38.05
N ALA A 68 4.57 -15.40 36.75
CA ALA A 68 5.49 -14.90 35.74
C ALA A 68 5.82 -13.41 35.92
N ASN A 69 4.82 -12.61 36.25
CA ASN A 69 5.01 -11.19 36.57
C ASN A 69 5.90 -10.97 37.81
N ILE A 70 5.74 -11.82 38.83
CA ILE A 70 6.54 -11.79 40.07
C ILE A 70 7.99 -12.24 39.80
N PHE A 71 8.17 -13.28 38.99
CA PHE A 71 9.50 -13.72 38.55
C PHE A 71 10.25 -12.58 37.85
N MET A 72 9.59 -11.94 36.88
CA MET A 72 10.16 -10.82 36.12
C MET A 72 10.50 -9.62 37.03
N TRP A 73 9.71 -9.34 38.07
CA TRP A 73 10.02 -8.27 39.04
C TRP A 73 11.40 -8.44 39.68
N LYS A 74 11.77 -9.67 40.11
CA LYS A 74 13.09 -9.90 40.72
C LYS A 74 14.19 -9.77 39.68
N TRP A 75 14.01 -10.39 38.52
CA TRP A 75 14.99 -10.37 37.44
C TRP A 75 15.27 -8.95 36.93
N GLU A 76 14.23 -8.12 36.78
CA GLU A 76 14.33 -6.73 36.33
C GLU A 76 15.10 -5.85 37.30
N ARG A 77 14.84 -5.99 38.61
CA ARG A 77 15.57 -5.28 39.66
C ARG A 77 17.06 -5.60 39.68
N GLN A 78 17.40 -6.85 39.39
CA GLN A 78 18.80 -7.30 39.44
C GLN A 78 19.55 -7.04 38.13
N THR A 79 18.85 -7.05 36.99
CA THR A 79 19.51 -7.09 35.67
C THR A 79 19.32 -5.82 34.85
N ILE A 80 18.10 -5.28 34.81
CA ILE A 80 17.71 -4.18 33.92
C ILE A 80 17.83 -2.84 34.62
N LEU A 81 17.16 -2.68 35.76
CA LEU A 81 17.07 -1.39 36.46
C LEU A 81 18.44 -0.76 36.77
N PRO A 82 19.50 -1.51 37.14
CA PRO A 82 20.84 -0.93 37.37
C PRO A 82 21.54 -0.42 36.12
N LYS A 83 21.10 -0.85 34.92
CA LYS A 83 21.74 -0.53 33.63
C LYS A 83 21.01 0.58 32.87
N LEU A 84 19.86 1.03 33.34
CA LEU A 84 19.06 2.03 32.64
C LEU A 84 19.65 3.44 32.86
N PRO A 85 19.86 4.22 31.78
CA PRO A 85 20.33 5.59 31.88
C PRO A 85 19.26 6.48 32.54
N SER A 86 19.72 7.50 33.27
CA SER A 86 18.83 8.46 33.91
C SER A 86 18.07 9.25 32.83
N ARG A 87 16.73 9.19 32.85
CA ARG A 87 15.74 9.86 31.94
C ARG A 87 15.09 9.00 30.84
N GLU A 88 15.18 7.68 30.89
CA GLU A 88 14.37 6.82 30.00
C GLU A 88 13.10 6.27 30.67
N LEU A 89 12.05 6.07 29.85
CA LEU A 89 10.81 5.41 30.26
C LEU A 89 10.95 3.90 30.06
N TYR A 90 10.92 3.14 31.16
CA TYR A 90 10.88 1.69 31.14
C TYR A 90 9.46 1.18 31.39
N GLY A 91 8.95 0.35 30.48
CA GLY A 91 7.65 -0.29 30.60
C GLY A 91 7.75 -1.77 30.25
N ARG A 92 6.99 -2.60 30.95
CA ARG A 92 6.96 -4.05 30.74
C ARG A 92 5.66 -4.46 30.06
N HIS A 93 5.78 -5.28 29.02
CA HIS A 93 4.66 -5.98 28.42
C HIS A 93 5.02 -7.45 28.25
N ILE A 94 4.10 -8.34 28.67
CA ILE A 94 4.24 -9.78 28.41
C ILE A 94 3.64 -10.04 27.05
N GLY A 95 4.50 -10.15 26.04
CA GLY A 95 4.09 -10.41 24.66
C GLY A 95 5.16 -9.98 23.67
N LYS A 96 5.01 -10.38 22.41
CA LYS A 96 5.88 -9.96 21.32
C LYS A 96 5.51 -8.57 20.78
N SER A 97 4.47 -7.91 21.29
CA SER A 97 3.99 -6.64 20.73
C SER A 97 3.32 -5.75 21.75
N VAL A 98 3.48 -4.43 21.66
CA VAL A 98 2.87 -3.45 22.57
C VAL A 98 2.19 -2.34 21.77
N PRO A 99 0.88 -2.11 21.95
CA PRO A 99 0.23 -0.92 21.43
C PRO A 99 0.55 0.29 22.31
N PHE A 100 0.91 1.40 21.68
CA PHE A 100 1.12 2.70 22.32
C PHE A 100 0.56 3.81 21.42
N LEU A 101 -0.56 4.41 21.86
CA LEU A 101 -1.32 5.40 21.09
C LEU A 101 -1.71 4.86 19.69
N ASP A 102 -1.15 5.45 18.64
CA ASP A 102 -1.38 5.09 17.24
C ASP A 102 -0.40 4.03 16.72
N VAL A 103 0.57 3.58 17.52
CA VAL A 103 1.66 2.71 17.07
C VAL A 103 1.59 1.36 17.75
N LEU A 104 1.73 0.29 16.98
CA LEU A 104 1.95 -1.06 17.49
C LEU A 104 3.43 -1.39 17.30
N VAL A 105 4.15 -1.61 18.41
CA VAL A 105 5.56 -2.01 18.38
C VAL A 105 5.65 -3.51 18.54
N GLN A 106 6.29 -4.22 17.62
CA GLN A 106 6.52 -5.66 17.67
C GLN A 106 8.01 -5.95 17.88
N ASN A 107 8.33 -6.92 18.73
CA ASN A 107 9.67 -7.40 18.97
C ASN A 107 9.88 -8.74 18.27
N ASN A 108 10.64 -8.71 17.17
CA ASN A 108 11.03 -9.86 16.39
C ASN A 108 12.45 -10.27 16.77
N ASN A 109 12.58 -11.09 17.83
CA ASN A 109 13.86 -11.63 18.32
C ASN A 109 14.94 -10.56 18.60
N GLY A 110 14.55 -9.43 19.19
CA GLY A 110 15.43 -8.31 19.52
C GLY A 110 15.41 -7.16 18.52
N ILE A 111 14.78 -7.34 17.35
CA ILE A 111 14.57 -6.28 16.36
C ILE A 111 13.15 -5.72 16.53
N LEU A 112 13.06 -4.42 16.82
CA LEU A 112 11.78 -3.74 16.95
C LEU A 112 11.24 -3.33 15.57
N ALA A 113 10.05 -3.82 15.24
CA ALA A 113 9.24 -3.36 14.12
C ALA A 113 8.08 -2.50 14.64
N SER A 114 7.61 -1.55 13.85
CA SER A 114 6.46 -0.72 14.20
C SER A 114 5.43 -0.70 13.08
N SER A 115 4.16 -0.66 13.44
CA SER A 115 3.03 -0.53 12.51
C SER A 115 1.96 0.41 13.09
N LEU A 116 0.95 0.74 12.29
CA LEU A 116 -0.22 1.49 12.77
C LEU A 116 -1.05 0.58 13.68
N TYR A 117 -1.38 1.06 14.89
CA TYR A 117 -2.29 0.34 15.78
C TYR A 117 -3.74 0.63 15.40
N HIS A 118 -4.48 -0.42 15.11
CA HIS A 118 -5.93 -0.39 14.94
C HIS A 118 -6.60 -0.95 16.18
N LYS A 119 -7.55 -0.21 16.77
CA LYS A 119 -8.29 -0.70 17.93
C LYS A 119 -9.14 -1.89 17.48
N PRO A 120 -9.17 -3.01 18.22
CA PRO A 120 -9.98 -4.17 17.86
C PRO A 120 -11.47 -3.87 17.71
N SER A 121 -11.96 -2.85 18.41
CA SER A 121 -13.36 -2.40 18.38
C SER A 121 -13.62 -1.24 17.42
N ALA A 122 -12.62 -0.78 16.66
CA ALA A 122 -12.83 0.31 15.72
C ALA A 122 -13.36 -0.26 14.40
N GLU A 123 -14.60 0.09 14.08
CA GLU A 123 -15.09 -0.08 12.72
C GLU A 123 -14.22 0.71 11.73
N PRO A 124 -14.06 0.24 10.48
CA PRO A 124 -13.37 0.97 9.43
C PRO A 124 -14.22 2.16 8.91
N THR A 125 -14.92 2.85 9.81
CA THR A 125 -15.78 3.98 9.48
C THR A 125 -14.98 5.27 9.46
N VAL A 126 -15.06 5.94 8.31
CA VAL A 126 -14.60 7.32 8.15
C VAL A 126 -15.77 8.15 7.63
N VAL A 127 -15.58 9.45 7.44
CA VAL A 127 -16.62 10.32 6.89
C VAL A 127 -17.08 9.75 5.53
N SER A 128 -18.31 9.23 5.45
CA SER A 128 -18.87 8.67 4.22
C SER A 128 -18.79 9.68 3.07
N PHE A 129 -18.40 9.25 1.88
CA PHE A 129 -18.32 10.13 0.71
C PHE A 129 -19.67 10.70 0.28
N LEU A 130 -20.76 10.07 0.71
CA LEU A 130 -22.13 10.53 0.45
C LEU A 130 -22.60 11.59 1.45
N SER A 131 -21.85 11.84 2.51
CA SER A 131 -22.19 12.87 3.50
C SER A 131 -21.96 14.28 2.95
N ASP A 132 -22.68 15.27 3.47
CA ASP A 132 -22.59 16.65 3.00
C ASP A 132 -21.44 17.42 3.68
N HIS A 133 -20.20 16.97 3.41
CA HIS A 133 -18.99 17.63 3.89
C HIS A 133 -18.26 18.36 2.75
N PRO A 134 -17.55 19.46 3.05
CA PRO A 134 -16.70 20.11 2.05
C PRO A 134 -15.62 19.17 1.48
N ARG A 135 -15.30 19.33 0.19
CA ARG A 135 -14.32 18.48 -0.53
C ARG A 135 -12.95 18.37 0.15
N HIS A 136 -12.52 19.42 0.84
CA HIS A 136 -11.25 19.41 1.56
C HIS A 136 -11.25 18.42 2.74
N VAL A 137 -12.39 18.16 3.38
CA VAL A 137 -12.51 17.18 4.48
C VAL A 137 -12.19 15.78 3.96
N PHE A 138 -12.85 15.36 2.87
CA PHE A 138 -12.59 14.06 2.25
C PHE A 138 -11.12 13.88 1.82
N ARG A 139 -10.49 14.94 1.31
CA ARG A 139 -9.06 14.94 1.00
C ARG A 139 -8.20 14.79 2.26
N ASN A 140 -8.49 15.56 3.31
CA ASN A 140 -7.69 15.59 4.53
C ASN A 140 -7.72 14.25 5.27
N VAL A 141 -8.85 13.55 5.28
CA VAL A 141 -8.96 12.22 5.90
C VAL A 141 -8.01 11.23 5.21
N ILE A 142 -7.96 11.22 3.87
CA ILE A 142 -7.03 10.39 3.09
C ILE A 142 -5.57 10.75 3.38
N GLN A 143 -5.24 12.04 3.35
CA GLN A 143 -3.89 12.55 3.60
C GLN A 143 -3.39 12.18 4.99
N THR A 144 -4.26 12.29 6.00
CA THR A 144 -3.93 11.95 7.40
C THR A 144 -3.68 10.46 7.56
N ALA A 145 -4.52 9.61 6.96
CA ALA A 145 -4.35 8.16 6.99
C ALA A 145 -3.01 7.74 6.37
N LEU A 146 -2.69 8.24 5.18
CA LEU A 146 -1.43 7.94 4.50
C LEU A 146 -0.20 8.47 5.27
N THR A 147 -0.27 9.67 5.84
CA THR A 147 0.81 10.23 6.64
C THR A 147 1.13 9.35 7.84
N ARG A 148 0.09 8.89 8.57
CA ARG A 148 0.24 7.98 9.72
C ARG A 148 0.82 6.64 9.29
N ALA A 149 0.32 6.07 8.19
CA ALA A 149 0.85 4.82 7.63
C ALA A 149 2.34 4.89 7.32
N VAL A 150 2.81 5.98 6.69
CA VAL A 150 4.24 6.14 6.38
C VAL A 150 5.08 6.29 7.66
N ARG A 151 4.63 7.11 8.63
CA ARG A 151 5.40 7.39 9.85
C ARG A 151 5.58 6.16 10.73
N TYR A 152 4.50 5.41 10.92
CA TYR A 152 4.47 4.36 11.92
C TYR A 152 4.91 3.00 11.39
N SER A 153 4.91 2.78 10.07
CA SER A 153 5.45 1.55 9.49
C SER A 153 6.98 1.55 9.55
N SER A 154 7.58 0.46 10.04
CA SER A 154 9.05 0.29 10.07
C SER A 154 9.62 -0.33 8.81
N THR A 155 8.83 -1.14 8.09
CA THR A 155 9.23 -1.78 6.83
C THR A 155 8.30 -1.39 5.70
N PHE A 156 8.79 -1.51 4.47
CA PHE A 156 8.00 -1.25 3.27
C PHE A 156 6.80 -2.18 3.14
N GLU A 157 6.95 -3.44 3.55
CA GLU A 157 5.87 -4.43 3.53
C GLU A 157 4.72 -4.03 4.46
N ILE A 158 5.03 -3.66 5.71
CA ILE A 158 4.04 -3.18 6.69
C ILE A 158 3.31 -1.95 6.13
N PHE A 159 4.05 -1.01 5.55
CA PHE A 159 3.46 0.17 4.92
C PHE A 159 2.53 -0.19 3.76
N ASN A 160 2.93 -1.10 2.88
CA ASN A 160 2.10 -1.52 1.74
C ASN A 160 0.81 -2.19 2.20
N ASN A 161 0.89 -3.02 3.23
CA ASN A 161 -0.26 -3.67 3.83
C ASN A 161 -1.22 -2.62 4.41
N GLU A 162 -0.71 -1.63 5.13
CA GLU A 162 -1.50 -0.52 5.66
C GLU A 162 -2.11 0.35 4.55
N ARG A 163 -1.35 0.65 3.49
CA ARG A 163 -1.84 1.39 2.32
C ARG A 163 -3.03 0.70 1.64
N ARG A 164 -3.00 -0.64 1.54
CA ARG A 164 -4.12 -1.43 1.00
C ARG A 164 -5.32 -1.38 1.94
N ALA A 165 -5.11 -1.51 3.25
CA ALA A 165 -6.17 -1.38 4.25
C ALA A 165 -6.88 -0.02 4.18
N ILE A 166 -6.10 1.07 4.10
CA ILE A 166 -6.63 2.43 3.93
C ILE A 166 -7.48 2.56 2.67
N ARG A 167 -7.03 1.98 1.55
CA ARG A 167 -7.80 1.98 0.29
C ARG A 167 -9.14 1.28 0.45
N LEU A 168 -9.16 0.09 1.06
CA LEU A 168 -10.38 -0.68 1.29
C LEU A 168 -11.34 0.06 2.23
N MET A 169 -10.83 0.66 3.30
CA MET A 169 -11.59 1.52 4.22
C MET A 169 -12.32 2.64 3.47
N PHE A 170 -11.65 3.35 2.54
CA PHE A 170 -12.31 4.41 1.77
C PHE A 170 -13.34 3.87 0.78
N LEU A 171 -13.09 2.73 0.12
CA LEU A 171 -14.07 2.09 -0.76
C LEU A 171 -15.33 1.67 0.02
N TYR A 172 -15.16 1.10 1.22
CA TYR A 172 -16.25 0.75 2.13
C TYR A 172 -17.11 1.98 2.47
N ASN A 173 -16.48 3.12 2.73
CA ASN A 173 -17.14 4.40 2.98
C ASN A 173 -17.59 5.14 1.69
N LYS A 174 -17.81 4.39 0.60
CA LYS A 174 -18.38 4.83 -0.69
C LYS A 174 -17.57 5.89 -1.44
N TYR A 175 -16.26 6.02 -1.16
CA TYR A 175 -15.40 6.89 -1.96
C TYR A 175 -15.19 6.30 -3.36
N PRO A 176 -15.35 7.08 -4.44
CA PRO A 176 -15.05 6.63 -5.78
C PRO A 176 -13.58 6.22 -5.91
N SER A 177 -13.31 5.05 -6.49
CA SER A 177 -11.95 4.53 -6.71
C SER A 177 -11.03 5.55 -7.39
N ASN A 178 -11.54 6.26 -8.41
CA ASN A 178 -10.80 7.31 -9.11
C ASN A 178 -10.41 8.48 -8.19
N TYR A 179 -11.28 8.85 -7.25
CA TYR A 179 -11.00 9.91 -6.28
C TYR A 179 -9.92 9.46 -5.29
N ILE A 180 -10.01 8.22 -4.79
CA ILE A 180 -9.00 7.63 -3.89
C ILE A 180 -7.64 7.62 -4.59
N ASN A 181 -7.59 7.14 -5.83
CA ASN A 181 -6.37 7.13 -6.65
C ASN A 181 -5.77 8.52 -6.71
N GLN A 182 -6.52 9.51 -7.21
CA GLN A 182 -6.07 10.90 -7.34
C GLN A 182 -5.50 11.48 -6.04
N GLN A 183 -6.09 11.18 -4.88
CA GLN A 183 -5.59 11.66 -3.60
C GLN A 183 -4.30 10.94 -3.14
N PHE A 184 -4.16 9.65 -3.42
CA PHE A 184 -2.92 8.89 -3.16
C PHE A 184 -1.79 9.43 -4.04
N GLU A 185 -2.05 9.60 -5.34
CA GLU A 185 -1.06 10.13 -6.28
C GLU A 185 -0.55 11.51 -5.84
N LYS A 186 -1.49 12.38 -5.45
CA LYS A 186 -1.18 13.71 -4.95
C LYS A 186 -0.33 13.68 -3.68
N PHE A 187 -0.68 12.81 -2.73
CA PHE A 187 0.09 12.64 -1.51
C PHE A 187 1.56 12.28 -1.80
N PHE A 188 1.83 11.27 -2.64
CA PHE A 188 3.21 10.86 -2.91
C PHE A 188 3.98 11.88 -3.74
N ALA A 189 3.30 12.55 -4.68
CA ALA A 189 3.90 13.61 -5.49
C ALA A 189 4.37 14.80 -4.64
N ASP A 190 3.61 15.18 -3.61
CA ASP A 190 3.92 16.33 -2.74
C ASP A 190 5.24 16.16 -1.96
N TYR A 191 5.78 14.94 -1.81
CA TYR A 191 6.99 14.67 -1.01
C TYR A 191 8.20 14.09 -1.78
N MET A 192 8.07 13.70 -3.06
CA MET A 192 9.13 12.99 -3.81
C MET A 192 10.01 13.87 -4.74
N SER A 193 10.01 15.19 -4.57
CA SER A 193 10.66 16.14 -5.49
C SER A 193 12.19 16.28 -5.32
N SER A 194 13.02 15.37 -5.87
CA SER A 194 14.43 15.70 -6.25
C SER A 194 15.23 14.64 -7.03
N THR A 195 14.79 13.39 -7.19
CA THR A 195 15.62 12.37 -7.84
C THR A 195 14.87 11.69 -8.98
N SER A 196 15.23 12.10 -10.20
CA SER A 196 14.83 11.55 -11.50
C SER A 196 13.37 11.73 -11.90
N SER A 197 13.19 12.28 -13.10
CA SER A 197 11.93 12.41 -13.81
C SER A 197 11.14 11.09 -13.88
N SER A 198 10.00 10.97 -13.21
CA SER A 198 8.85 10.14 -13.64
C SER A 198 7.73 10.09 -12.61
N ILE A 199 6.54 9.78 -13.12
CA ILE A 199 5.30 9.43 -12.44
C ILE A 199 5.54 8.28 -11.46
N LEU A 200 5.68 8.57 -10.17
CA LEU A 200 5.53 7.56 -9.11
C LEU A 200 4.36 7.96 -8.25
N SER A 201 3.17 7.52 -8.68
CA SER A 201 1.94 7.70 -7.93
C SER A 201 1.73 6.62 -6.85
N MET A 202 2.70 5.72 -6.68
CA MET A 202 2.81 4.77 -5.58
C MET A 202 4.27 4.53 -5.22
N ILE A 203 4.55 4.34 -3.94
CA ILE A 203 5.81 3.76 -3.47
C ILE A 203 5.87 2.29 -3.90
N THR A 204 6.87 1.91 -4.69
CA THR A 204 6.99 0.55 -5.26
C THR A 204 8.18 -0.23 -4.72
N ASN A 205 9.09 0.42 -4.00
CA ASN A 205 10.23 -0.23 -3.38
C ASN A 205 10.56 0.35 -2.01
N GLU A 206 11.39 -0.38 -1.29
CA GLU A 206 11.79 -0.08 0.07
C GLU A 206 12.66 1.19 0.17
N SER A 207 13.51 1.46 -0.82
CA SER A 207 14.33 2.69 -0.84
C SER A 207 13.49 3.98 -0.93
N GLN A 208 12.44 3.98 -1.77
CA GLN A 208 11.50 5.09 -1.90
C GLN A 208 10.67 5.26 -0.64
N PHE A 209 10.27 4.15 -0.02
CA PHE A 209 9.56 4.17 1.26
C PHE A 209 10.41 4.85 2.33
N PHE A 210 11.66 4.42 2.50
CA PHE A 210 12.55 5.00 3.50
C PHE A 210 12.87 6.47 3.21
N ALA A 211 13.09 6.86 1.95
CA ALA A 211 13.27 8.26 1.58
C ALA A 211 12.03 9.13 1.88
N LEU A 212 10.82 8.61 1.64
CA LEU A 212 9.58 9.30 2.01
C LEU A 212 9.42 9.37 3.53
N ARG A 213 9.70 8.27 4.22
CA ARG A 213 9.61 8.16 5.67
C ARG A 213 10.57 9.13 6.34
N GLU A 214 11.80 9.24 5.85
CA GLU A 214 12.80 10.20 6.35
C GLU A 214 12.28 11.65 6.21
N LYS A 215 11.74 12.00 5.03
CA LYS A 215 11.14 13.31 4.80
C LYS A 215 9.95 13.61 5.72
N LEU A 216 9.10 12.61 5.98
CA LEU A 216 7.89 12.77 6.80
C LEU A 216 8.11 12.62 8.30
N SER A 217 9.18 11.94 8.72
CA SER A 217 9.53 11.71 10.14
C SER A 217 9.97 13.00 10.82
N ASN A 218 10.64 13.88 10.08
CA ASN A 218 11.16 15.16 10.59
C ASN A 218 10.18 16.34 10.40
N GLN A 219 9.06 16.13 9.71
CA GLN A 219 8.08 17.20 9.52
C GLN A 219 7.16 17.35 10.75
N PRO A 220 7.02 18.55 11.31
CA PRO A 220 6.06 18.79 12.36
C PRO A 220 4.63 18.49 11.84
N THR A 221 3.81 17.83 12.65
CA THR A 221 2.35 17.75 12.41
C THR A 221 1.78 19.16 12.26
N ALA A 222 0.63 19.36 11.59
CA ALA A 222 0.03 20.69 11.42
C ALA A 222 -0.08 21.51 12.74
N LYS A 223 -0.27 20.81 13.87
CA LYS A 223 -0.27 21.38 15.22
C LYS A 223 1.13 21.82 15.68
N GLN A 224 2.16 20.99 15.44
CA GLN A 224 3.55 21.35 15.67
C GLN A 224 4.05 22.43 14.68
N THR A 225 3.52 22.50 13.45
CA THR A 225 3.85 23.53 12.46
C THR A 225 3.30 24.88 12.89
N GLN A 226 2.09 24.94 13.47
CA GLN A 226 1.59 26.17 14.09
C GLN A 226 2.45 26.63 15.27
N VAL A 227 2.92 25.69 16.11
CA VAL A 227 3.81 25.99 17.25
C VAL A 227 5.22 26.39 16.77
N ALA A 228 5.77 25.73 15.76
CA ALA A 228 7.08 26.03 15.17
C ALA A 228 7.05 27.33 14.36
N MET A 229 5.96 27.63 13.64
CA MET A 229 5.78 28.93 12.97
C MET A 229 5.62 30.04 13.99
N SER A 230 4.88 29.84 15.09
CA SER A 230 4.79 30.84 16.16
C SER A 230 6.13 31.05 16.88
N ALA A 231 6.91 29.98 17.14
CA ALA A 231 8.27 30.08 17.69
C ALA A 231 9.25 30.75 16.72
N ALA A 232 9.26 30.37 15.44
CA ALA A 232 10.12 31.00 14.42
C ALA A 232 9.76 32.46 14.16
N THR A 233 8.48 32.84 14.30
CA THR A 233 8.06 34.24 14.24
C THR A 233 8.57 35.03 15.44
N VAL A 234 8.64 34.41 16.63
CA VAL A 234 9.25 35.01 17.84
C VAL A 234 10.77 35.17 17.68
N ASP A 235 11.47 34.19 17.10
CA ASP A 235 12.92 34.27 16.83
C ASP A 235 13.25 35.29 15.72
N LEU A 236 12.39 35.42 14.70
CA LEU A 236 12.53 36.45 13.67
C LEU A 236 12.33 37.86 14.25
N LEU A 237 11.45 38.01 15.25
CA LEU A 237 11.23 39.25 16.00
C LEU A 237 12.39 39.59 16.96
N GLN A 238 13.13 38.58 17.45
CA GLN A 238 14.32 38.79 18.27
C GLN A 238 15.56 39.13 17.41
N SER A 239 15.72 38.50 16.25
CA SER A 239 16.85 38.76 15.33
C SER A 239 16.75 40.09 14.57
N THR A 240 15.56 40.70 14.50
CA THR A 240 15.37 42.05 13.93
C THR A 240 15.53 43.19 14.94
N GLN A 241 15.89 42.91 16.20
CA GLN A 241 16.11 43.96 17.22
C GLN A 241 17.36 44.83 17.02
N ASN A 242 18.22 44.56 16.02
CA ASN A 242 19.45 45.33 15.81
C ASN A 242 19.42 46.32 14.63
N VAL A 243 18.31 46.48 13.91
CA VAL A 243 18.20 47.52 12.89
C VAL A 243 16.83 48.19 13.00
N THR A 244 16.83 49.52 13.04
CA THR A 244 15.66 50.42 13.14
C THR A 244 14.99 50.58 14.52
N GLN A 245 15.75 51.16 15.45
CA GLN A 245 15.20 52.18 16.35
C GLN A 245 14.48 53.25 15.52
N ARG A 246 13.13 53.31 15.57
CA ARG A 246 12.36 54.57 15.46
C ARG A 246 10.84 54.46 15.58
N ASN A 247 10.22 53.27 15.61
CA ASN A 247 8.76 53.14 15.61
C ASN A 247 8.13 52.44 16.84
N THR A 248 8.84 52.28 17.95
CA THR A 248 8.38 51.49 19.12
C THR A 248 7.43 52.19 20.08
N ASN A 249 7.23 53.51 20.01
CA ASN A 249 6.48 54.20 21.08
C ASN A 249 4.95 54.14 20.96
N ASN A 250 4.38 53.72 19.83
CA ASN A 250 2.91 53.68 19.63
C ASN A 250 2.28 52.27 19.71
N MET A 251 3.04 51.20 19.55
CA MET A 251 2.51 49.82 19.59
C MET A 251 2.41 49.25 21.01
N GLU A 252 3.31 49.62 21.93
CA GLU A 252 3.29 49.12 23.31
C GLU A 252 2.04 49.59 24.09
N ALA A 253 1.57 50.82 23.85
CA ALA A 253 0.34 51.33 24.44
C ALA A 253 -0.93 50.58 23.96
N THR A 254 -0.88 50.02 22.74
CA THR A 254 -2.03 49.32 22.13
C THR A 254 -2.07 47.83 22.52
N ILE A 255 -0.91 47.19 22.71
CA ILE A 255 -0.81 45.78 23.12
C ILE A 255 -1.12 45.62 24.61
N LYS A 256 -0.65 46.54 25.48
CA LYS A 256 -1.07 46.57 26.90
C LYS A 256 -2.58 46.71 27.05
N ARG A 257 -3.21 47.61 26.26
CA ARG A 257 -4.68 47.79 26.24
C ARG A 257 -5.46 46.56 25.75
N LYS A 258 -4.89 45.70 24.90
CA LYS A 258 -5.55 44.48 24.41
C LYS A 258 -5.46 43.31 25.39
N ASN A 259 -4.34 43.15 26.11
CA ASN A 259 -4.19 42.08 27.09
C ASN A 259 -5.01 42.29 28.37
N ASP A 260 -5.22 43.54 28.80
CA ASP A 260 -6.12 43.82 29.94
C ASP A 260 -7.61 43.56 29.60
N LYS A 261 -7.98 43.55 28.32
CA LYS A 261 -9.39 43.40 27.89
C LYS A 261 -9.98 42.02 28.10
N PHE A 262 -9.16 41.00 28.36
CA PHE A 262 -9.60 39.61 28.56
C PHE A 262 -9.46 39.14 30.01
N LYS A 263 -8.90 39.97 30.90
CA LYS A 263 -8.40 39.49 32.20
C LYS A 263 -9.51 39.09 33.19
N ASN A 264 -10.76 39.52 32.99
CA ASN A 264 -11.92 39.19 33.82
C ASN A 264 -13.21 38.92 33.00
N ASN A 265 -13.10 38.45 31.74
CA ASN A 265 -14.28 38.22 30.88
C ASN A 265 -14.41 36.73 30.51
N LEU A 266 -15.58 36.13 30.73
CA LEU A 266 -15.91 34.76 30.30
C LEU A 266 -16.86 34.81 29.10
N PHE A 267 -16.46 34.20 27.97
CA PHE A 267 -17.25 34.19 26.75
C PHE A 267 -17.91 32.83 26.55
N ILE A 268 -19.25 32.79 26.49
CA ILE A 268 -20.01 31.59 26.14
C ILE A 268 -20.64 31.81 24.76
N HIS A 269 -20.37 30.87 23.84
CA HIS A 269 -20.94 30.91 22.49
C HIS A 269 -22.05 29.86 22.34
N VAL A 270 -23.24 30.32 21.99
CA VAL A 270 -24.39 29.45 21.72
C VAL A 270 -24.71 29.47 20.23
N THR A 271 -24.96 28.31 19.61
CA THR A 271 -25.43 28.25 18.23
C THR A 271 -26.86 28.81 18.15
N HIS A 272 -27.08 29.79 17.26
CA HIS A 272 -28.38 30.46 17.16
C HIS A 272 -29.47 29.52 16.60
N GLU A 273 -30.52 29.30 17.40
CA GLU A 273 -31.79 28.67 16.99
C GLU A 273 -32.97 29.50 17.49
N ALA A 274 -34.03 29.62 16.69
CA ALA A 274 -35.20 30.47 17.01
C ALA A 274 -35.87 30.13 18.35
N ARG A 275 -35.89 28.84 18.74
CA ARG A 275 -36.43 28.36 20.02
C ARG A 275 -35.56 28.75 21.24
N LEU A 276 -34.31 29.15 21.03
CA LEU A 276 -33.35 29.50 22.09
C LEU A 276 -33.16 31.02 22.23
N LYS A 277 -34.06 31.82 21.67
CA LYS A 277 -33.97 33.29 21.69
C LYS A 277 -33.92 33.88 23.11
N GLY A 278 -34.45 33.17 24.11
CA GLY A 278 -34.41 33.55 25.54
C GLY A 278 -33.19 33.05 26.30
N LEU A 279 -32.42 32.10 25.77
CA LEU A 279 -31.40 31.36 26.52
C LEU A 279 -30.26 32.24 27.03
N ALA A 280 -29.84 33.24 26.25
CA ALA A 280 -28.80 34.18 26.70
C ALA A 280 -29.25 34.93 27.98
N ARG A 281 -30.53 35.30 28.07
CA ARG A 281 -31.10 35.96 29.25
C ARG A 281 -31.15 35.00 30.44
N GLU A 282 -31.54 33.75 30.22
CA GLU A 282 -31.58 32.72 31.27
C GLU A 282 -30.20 32.43 31.85
N ILE A 283 -29.17 32.31 31.00
CA ILE A 283 -27.79 32.10 31.42
C ILE A 283 -27.29 33.27 32.29
N HIS A 284 -27.62 34.51 31.91
CA HIS A 284 -27.31 35.68 32.74
C HIS A 284 -28.03 35.66 34.09
N ILE A 285 -29.32 35.28 34.12
CA ILE A 285 -30.09 35.17 35.37
C ILE A 285 -29.48 34.10 36.29
N ILE A 286 -29.11 32.93 35.75
CA ILE A 286 -28.48 31.85 36.51
C ILE A 286 -27.13 32.32 37.07
N HIS A 287 -26.33 33.00 36.24
CA HIS A 287 -25.04 33.54 36.67
C HIS A 287 -25.20 34.53 37.84
N ASP A 288 -26.12 35.49 37.70
CA ASP A 288 -26.35 36.53 38.69
C ASP A 288 -26.97 36.00 39.99
N ASN A 289 -27.77 34.93 39.93
CA ASN A 289 -28.39 34.33 41.11
C ASN A 289 -27.42 33.46 41.92
N HIS A 290 -26.49 32.76 41.26
CA HIS A 290 -25.65 31.75 41.91
C HIS A 290 -24.20 32.19 42.14
N PHE A 291 -23.64 33.04 41.29
CA PHE A 291 -22.20 33.33 41.31
C PHE A 291 -21.87 34.77 41.75
N LYS A 292 -22.87 35.65 41.83
CA LYS A 292 -22.69 37.08 42.15
C LYS A 292 -22.03 37.36 43.50
N ASN A 293 -22.21 36.48 44.49
CA ASN A 293 -21.62 36.61 45.84
C ASN A 293 -20.45 35.65 46.07
N THR A 294 -19.87 35.09 45.01
CA THR A 294 -18.70 34.20 45.07
C THR A 294 -17.46 34.90 44.51
N ASP A 295 -16.28 34.31 44.68
CA ASP A 295 -15.01 34.81 44.10
C ASP A 295 -15.06 34.94 42.56
N TYR A 296 -16.06 34.31 41.92
CA TYR A 296 -16.30 34.38 40.47
C TYR A 296 -17.27 35.49 40.05
N GLY A 297 -17.86 36.23 41.01
CA GLY A 297 -18.79 37.33 40.73
C GLY A 297 -18.16 38.52 40.01
N GLU A 298 -16.83 38.67 40.11
CA GLU A 298 -16.08 39.71 39.40
C GLU A 298 -15.82 39.36 37.92
N ILE A 299 -16.11 38.13 37.49
CA ILE A 299 -15.97 37.70 36.10
C ILE A 299 -17.20 38.15 35.31
N ARG A 300 -17.00 39.02 34.33
CA ARG A 300 -18.06 39.48 33.45
C ARG A 300 -18.37 38.42 32.40
N LEU A 301 -19.53 37.78 32.54
CA LEU A 301 -20.04 36.82 31.55
C LEU A 301 -20.55 37.55 30.30
N ILE A 302 -20.19 37.05 29.12
CA ILE A 302 -20.66 37.55 27.82
C ILE A 302 -21.16 36.34 27.01
N VAL A 303 -22.48 36.27 26.82
CA VAL A 303 -23.11 35.20 26.01
C VAL A 303 -23.34 35.73 24.60
N GLY A 304 -22.64 35.15 23.62
CA GLY A 304 -22.75 35.51 22.21
C GLY A 304 -23.37 34.40 21.37
N PHE A 305 -24.10 34.76 20.32
CA PHE A 305 -24.62 33.79 19.37
C PHE A 305 -23.64 33.57 18.22
N ARG A 306 -23.44 32.30 17.82
CA ARG A 306 -22.76 31.94 16.55
C ARG A 306 -23.80 31.68 15.47
N ASN A 307 -23.54 32.20 14.28
CA ASN A 307 -24.38 31.98 13.11
C ASN A 307 -24.40 30.49 12.73
N ASN A 308 -25.59 29.98 12.43
CA ASN A 308 -25.76 28.66 11.84
C ASN A 308 -25.41 28.73 10.34
N PRO A 309 -24.59 27.81 9.79
CA PRO A 309 -24.29 27.74 8.35
C PRO A 309 -25.54 27.70 7.45
N ASN A 310 -26.68 27.24 7.96
CA ASN A 310 -27.95 27.15 7.22
C ASN A 310 -28.70 28.48 7.08
N ILE A 311 -28.17 29.60 7.60
CA ILE A 311 -28.75 30.96 7.47
C ILE A 311 -28.46 31.59 6.08
N GLU A 312 -27.75 30.89 5.21
CA GLU A 312 -27.35 31.36 3.87
C GLU A 312 -28.53 31.86 3.00
N PHE A 313 -29.75 31.35 3.25
CA PHE A 313 -30.97 31.80 2.56
C PHE A 313 -31.46 33.20 2.96
N GLU A 314 -31.09 33.73 4.14
CA GLU A 314 -31.57 35.03 4.63
C GLU A 314 -30.67 36.22 4.27
N LEU A 315 -29.38 36.01 3.95
CA LEU A 315 -28.40 37.11 3.82
C LEU A 315 -27.84 37.34 2.40
N SER A 316 -28.35 36.64 1.38
CA SER A 316 -27.86 36.76 0.01
C SER A 316 -28.41 37.99 -0.75
N ARG A 317 -27.94 39.20 -0.42
CA ARG A 317 -28.14 40.38 -1.30
C ARG A 317 -26.89 41.26 -1.39
N LYS A 318 -25.85 40.76 -2.07
CA LYS A 318 -24.98 41.49 -3.03
C LYS A 318 -23.71 40.66 -3.32
N ARG A 319 -23.48 40.33 -4.59
CA ARG A 319 -22.21 39.75 -5.07
C ARG A 319 -21.07 40.76 -4.91
N PRO A 320 -19.83 40.35 -4.54
CA PRO A 320 -18.66 41.23 -4.58
C PRO A 320 -18.22 41.51 -6.02
N SER A 321 -17.51 42.62 -6.24
CA SER A 321 -17.09 43.07 -7.57
C SER A 321 -16.00 42.20 -8.20
N SER A 322 -15.95 42.22 -9.54
CA SER A 322 -15.12 41.37 -10.40
C SER A 322 -13.60 41.55 -10.26
N SER A 323 -13.14 42.51 -9.46
CA SER A 323 -11.71 42.72 -9.19
C SER A 323 -11.13 41.71 -8.19
N VAL A 324 -11.95 41.09 -7.34
CA VAL A 324 -11.51 40.10 -6.35
C VAL A 324 -11.31 38.70 -6.98
N LEU A 325 -11.87 38.45 -8.16
CA LEU A 325 -11.81 37.14 -8.84
C LEU A 325 -10.66 37.00 -9.86
N LYS A 326 -9.72 37.95 -9.91
CA LYS A 326 -8.54 37.82 -10.77
C LYS A 326 -7.33 37.36 -9.96
N ASP A 327 -7.04 36.07 -10.09
CA ASP A 327 -5.89 35.36 -9.53
C ASP A 327 -4.54 35.93 -10.06
N PRO A 328 -3.57 36.29 -9.18
CA PRO A 328 -2.27 36.82 -9.59
C PRO A 328 -1.35 35.82 -10.32
N LEU A 329 -1.65 34.53 -10.35
CA LEU A 329 -0.72 33.50 -10.87
C LEU A 329 -0.79 33.26 -12.39
N ARG A 330 -1.44 34.14 -13.16
CA ARG A 330 -1.61 33.99 -14.62
C ARG A 330 -0.66 34.85 -15.47
N LYS A 331 0.56 35.08 -14.98
CA LYS A 331 1.67 35.65 -15.77
C LYS A 331 2.94 34.83 -15.54
N ASN A 332 3.04 33.71 -16.24
CA ASN A 332 4.28 33.24 -16.86
C ASN A 332 3.90 32.14 -17.84
N GLY A 333 3.89 32.51 -19.12
CA GLY A 333 3.64 31.58 -20.20
C GLY A 333 4.84 30.66 -20.36
N LEU A 334 4.64 29.37 -20.09
CA LEU A 334 5.17 28.31 -20.93
C LEU A 334 4.04 27.30 -21.15
N ALA A 335 3.74 27.12 -22.42
CA ALA A 335 2.63 26.35 -22.92
C ALA A 335 2.68 24.90 -22.41
N ASN A 336 1.49 24.41 -22.03
CA ASN A 336 1.11 23.01 -22.11
C ASN A 336 1.53 22.41 -23.47
N LYS A 337 2.70 21.78 -23.50
CA LYS A 337 3.09 20.78 -24.50
C LYS A 337 3.90 19.72 -23.77
N ASN A 338 3.22 18.66 -23.34
CA ASN A 338 3.69 17.26 -23.36
C ASN A 338 2.52 16.36 -22.97
N ILE A 339 1.56 16.36 -23.89
CA ILE A 339 0.98 15.11 -24.33
C ILE A 339 2.16 14.26 -24.85
N SER A 340 2.52 13.10 -24.24
CA SER A 340 3.01 11.89 -24.94
C SER A 340 3.81 10.78 -24.19
N TYR A 341 3.51 9.46 -24.38
CA TYR A 341 4.34 8.30 -23.91
C TYR A 341 3.88 7.27 -22.82
N PRO A 342 2.77 6.49 -22.82
CA PRO A 342 2.67 5.29 -22.01
C PRO A 342 3.63 4.17 -22.42
N MET A 343 4.32 3.71 -21.39
CA MET A 343 4.79 2.35 -21.19
C MET A 343 4.43 2.01 -19.73
N ASP A 344 3.19 2.29 -19.31
CA ASP A 344 2.67 1.72 -18.07
C ASP A 344 2.18 0.32 -18.38
N MET A 345 3.16 -0.51 -18.74
CA MET A 345 3.07 -1.92 -18.53
C MET A 345 2.98 -2.08 -17.02
N GLU A 346 1.92 -2.73 -16.54
CA GLU A 346 1.92 -3.23 -15.17
C GLU A 346 3.25 -3.96 -14.97
N THR A 347 4.04 -3.48 -14.00
CA THR A 347 5.48 -3.67 -13.80
C THR A 347 6.39 -2.60 -14.43
N SER A 348 6.70 -1.56 -13.64
CA SER A 348 7.90 -0.70 -13.78
C SER A 348 9.21 -1.47 -13.51
N PHE A 349 9.20 -2.78 -13.78
CA PHE A 349 10.22 -3.74 -13.42
C PHE A 349 11.19 -3.83 -14.58
N ASP A 350 12.45 -3.46 -14.33
CA ASP A 350 13.53 -3.72 -15.26
C ASP A 350 13.65 -5.25 -15.43
N PRO A 351 13.50 -5.82 -16.65
CA PRO A 351 13.61 -7.27 -16.85
C PRO A 351 14.92 -7.86 -16.32
N THR A 352 15.97 -7.03 -16.19
CA THR A 352 17.25 -7.45 -15.57
C THR A 352 17.12 -7.87 -14.11
N PHE A 353 16.09 -7.45 -13.37
CA PHE A 353 15.81 -7.96 -12.02
C PHE A 353 15.35 -9.44 -12.01
N LEU A 354 14.83 -9.95 -13.13
CA LEU A 354 14.53 -11.39 -13.33
C LEU A 354 15.73 -12.15 -13.89
N LEU A 355 16.86 -11.48 -14.16
CA LEU A 355 18.08 -12.10 -14.67
C LEU A 355 18.99 -12.46 -13.48
N PRO A 356 19.25 -13.75 -13.22
CA PRO A 356 20.20 -14.14 -12.19
C PRO A 356 21.61 -13.63 -12.52
N ASP A 357 22.32 -13.16 -11.50
CA ASP A 357 23.75 -12.83 -11.61
C ASP A 357 24.55 -13.95 -10.93
N TYR A 358 24.91 -14.96 -11.71
CA TYR A 358 25.66 -16.12 -11.22
C TYR A 358 26.98 -15.69 -10.60
N SER A 359 27.64 -14.64 -11.13
CA SER A 359 28.89 -14.12 -10.58
C SER A 359 28.83 -13.68 -9.10
N LYS A 360 27.62 -13.49 -8.54
CA LYS A 360 27.38 -13.11 -7.14
C LYS A 360 26.88 -14.26 -6.27
N LEU A 361 26.68 -15.46 -6.82
CA LEU A 361 26.25 -16.63 -6.06
C LEU A 361 27.41 -17.23 -5.28
N SER A 362 27.13 -17.73 -4.08
CA SER A 362 28.09 -18.56 -3.34
C SER A 362 28.26 -19.92 -4.03
N ASP A 363 29.48 -20.46 -3.99
CA ASP A 363 29.81 -21.73 -4.66
C ASP A 363 28.84 -22.87 -4.28
N SER A 364 28.52 -23.01 -2.99
CA SER A 364 27.54 -23.99 -2.49
C SER A 364 26.17 -23.88 -3.15
N LYS A 365 25.69 -22.64 -3.36
CA LYS A 365 24.37 -22.38 -3.95
C LYS A 365 24.38 -22.62 -5.46
N PHE A 366 25.46 -22.25 -6.14
CA PHE A 366 25.63 -22.53 -7.56
C PHE A 366 25.68 -24.04 -7.84
N THR A 367 26.45 -24.80 -7.04
CA THR A 367 26.51 -26.26 -7.10
C THR A 367 25.14 -26.89 -6.88
N GLN A 368 24.38 -26.42 -5.89
CA GLN A 368 23.03 -26.92 -5.63
C GLN A 368 22.09 -26.67 -6.82
N MET A 369 22.16 -25.50 -7.44
CA MET A 369 21.36 -25.15 -8.63
C MET A 369 21.70 -26.06 -9.82
N LEU A 370 22.99 -26.30 -10.08
CA LEU A 370 23.43 -27.24 -11.10
C LEU A 370 22.90 -28.66 -10.80
N LEU A 371 23.04 -29.14 -9.56
CA LEU A 371 22.54 -30.45 -9.14
C LEU A 371 21.02 -30.59 -9.33
N THR A 372 20.22 -29.56 -9.06
CA THR A 372 18.77 -29.61 -9.32
C THR A 372 18.41 -29.69 -10.81
N SER A 373 19.32 -29.28 -11.70
CA SER A 373 19.14 -29.32 -13.15
C SER A 373 19.67 -30.61 -13.83
N THR A 374 20.25 -31.55 -13.05
CA THR A 374 20.91 -32.78 -13.56
C THR A 374 19.98 -33.91 -13.96
N SER A 375 18.67 -33.85 -13.66
CA SER A 375 17.82 -35.01 -13.37
C SER A 375 17.61 -36.07 -14.48
N ASN A 376 18.33 -36.03 -15.60
CA ASN A 376 18.42 -37.10 -16.62
C ASN A 376 19.71 -37.05 -17.48
N ILE A 377 20.73 -36.26 -17.11
CA ILE A 377 21.87 -35.93 -18.00
C ILE A 377 23.21 -36.47 -17.48
N MET A 378 23.42 -36.45 -16.17
CA MET A 378 24.67 -36.86 -15.52
C MET A 378 24.36 -37.38 -14.12
N ASN A 379 25.13 -38.35 -13.62
CA ASN A 379 25.02 -38.80 -12.23
C ASN A 379 25.43 -37.66 -11.29
N GLN A 380 24.71 -37.49 -10.18
CA GLN A 380 24.95 -36.39 -9.24
C GLN A 380 26.32 -36.53 -8.55
N ASP A 381 26.75 -37.76 -8.26
CA ASP A 381 28.05 -38.03 -7.64
C ASP A 381 29.20 -37.65 -8.58
N ASP A 382 29.10 -37.99 -9.86
CA ASP A 382 30.09 -37.64 -10.89
C ASP A 382 30.19 -36.12 -11.08
N LEU A 383 29.05 -35.40 -11.04
CA LEU A 383 29.04 -33.94 -11.14
C LEU A 383 29.68 -33.28 -9.91
N ILE A 384 29.44 -33.83 -8.71
CA ILE A 384 30.07 -33.35 -7.47
C ILE A 384 31.58 -33.54 -7.54
N GLU A 385 32.05 -34.70 -8.00
CA GLU A 385 33.48 -34.98 -8.20
C GLU A 385 34.11 -33.99 -9.19
N LEU A 386 33.42 -33.70 -10.28
CA LEU A 386 33.85 -32.74 -11.30
C LEU A 386 33.90 -31.29 -10.78
N LEU A 387 32.89 -30.87 -10.00
CA LEU A 387 32.81 -29.52 -9.42
C LEU A 387 33.75 -29.31 -8.23
N ASN A 388 34.27 -30.38 -7.61
CA ASN A 388 35.30 -30.27 -6.57
C ASN A 388 36.66 -29.81 -7.14
N GLN A 389 36.86 -29.92 -8.46
CA GLN A 389 38.05 -29.37 -9.12
C GLN A 389 37.89 -27.87 -9.34
N LYS A 390 38.70 -27.07 -8.63
CA LYS A 390 38.59 -25.60 -8.60
C LYS A 390 38.63 -24.95 -9.99
N ASP A 391 39.50 -25.44 -10.88
CA ASP A 391 39.66 -24.87 -12.23
C ASP A 391 38.44 -25.16 -13.11
N ILE A 392 37.87 -26.37 -13.00
CA ILE A 392 36.63 -26.75 -13.69
C ILE A 392 35.43 -25.96 -13.16
N PHE A 393 35.34 -25.78 -11.84
CA PHE A 393 34.27 -25.00 -11.23
C PHE A 393 34.27 -23.55 -11.75
N ILE A 394 35.43 -22.89 -11.74
CA ILE A 394 35.58 -21.52 -12.25
C ILE A 394 35.19 -21.46 -13.73
N TYR A 395 35.64 -22.43 -14.53
CA TYR A 395 35.34 -22.52 -15.94
C TYR A 395 33.82 -22.61 -16.21
N ILE A 396 33.14 -23.56 -15.56
CA ILE A 396 31.69 -23.80 -15.71
C ILE A 396 30.90 -22.58 -15.22
N HIS A 397 31.32 -21.97 -14.13
CA HIS A 397 30.66 -20.81 -13.56
C HIS A 397 30.73 -19.59 -14.51
N GLN A 398 31.90 -19.32 -15.09
CA GLN A 398 32.08 -18.26 -16.08
C GLN A 398 31.29 -18.52 -17.36
N LEU A 399 31.33 -19.76 -17.87
CA LEU A 399 30.57 -20.16 -19.05
C LEU A 399 29.06 -19.99 -18.83
N THR A 400 28.56 -20.37 -17.66
CA THR A 400 27.15 -20.20 -17.26
C THR A 400 26.75 -18.72 -17.27
N GLN A 401 27.59 -17.84 -16.73
CA GLN A 401 27.33 -16.41 -16.72
C GLN A 401 27.34 -15.78 -18.12
N LEU A 402 28.21 -16.26 -19.02
CA LEU A 402 28.28 -15.83 -20.42
C LEU A 402 27.02 -16.24 -21.19
N ILE A 403 26.63 -17.52 -21.10
CA ILE A 403 25.43 -18.05 -21.76
C ILE A 403 24.16 -17.35 -21.22
N ASN A 404 24.09 -17.08 -19.92
CA ASN A 404 22.98 -16.36 -19.31
C ASN A 404 22.81 -14.94 -19.88
N LYS A 405 23.92 -14.17 -20.00
CA LYS A 405 23.93 -12.82 -20.61
C LYS A 405 23.59 -12.86 -22.10
N PHE A 406 24.10 -13.85 -22.83
CA PHE A 406 23.80 -14.04 -24.24
C PHE A 406 22.31 -14.33 -24.45
N ASN A 407 21.72 -15.26 -23.70
CA ASN A 407 20.30 -15.60 -23.79
C ASN A 407 19.40 -14.38 -23.50
N TYR A 408 19.74 -13.56 -22.51
CA TYR A 408 19.04 -12.29 -22.25
C TYR A 408 19.12 -11.33 -23.45
N SER A 409 20.31 -11.18 -24.04
CA SER A 409 20.52 -10.32 -25.20
C SER A 409 19.72 -10.80 -26.41
N LYS A 410 19.63 -12.13 -26.59
CA LYS A 410 18.81 -12.77 -27.64
C LYS A 410 17.31 -12.48 -27.44
N LEU A 411 16.79 -12.63 -26.22
CA LEU A 411 15.39 -12.29 -25.90
C LEU A 411 15.07 -10.81 -26.17
N GLN A 412 15.99 -9.91 -25.83
CA GLN A 412 15.87 -8.49 -26.15
C GLN A 412 15.85 -8.26 -27.67
N GLN A 413 16.78 -8.88 -28.41
CA GLN A 413 16.84 -8.78 -29.87
C GLN A 413 15.52 -9.26 -30.51
N GLU A 414 14.97 -10.39 -30.05
CA GLU A 414 13.69 -10.93 -30.50
C GLU A 414 12.53 -9.96 -30.22
N GLN A 415 12.47 -9.36 -29.02
CA GLN A 415 11.46 -8.36 -28.68
C GLN A 415 11.54 -7.14 -29.61
N TRP A 416 12.74 -6.56 -29.79
CA TRP A 416 12.92 -5.38 -30.63
C TRP A 416 12.69 -5.67 -32.12
N SER A 417 13.02 -6.89 -32.57
CA SER A 417 12.70 -7.37 -33.92
C SER A 417 11.18 -7.47 -34.12
N TYR A 418 10.47 -8.05 -33.15
CA TYR A 418 9.00 -8.09 -33.15
C TYR A 418 8.40 -6.68 -33.22
N TYR A 419 8.90 -5.73 -32.42
CA TYR A 419 8.41 -4.35 -32.42
C TYR A 419 8.66 -3.64 -33.75
N TYR A 420 9.81 -3.89 -34.36
CA TYR A 420 10.13 -3.35 -35.68
C TYR A 420 9.21 -3.90 -36.77
N ASN A 421 8.99 -5.23 -36.77
CA ASN A 421 8.13 -5.90 -37.74
C ASN A 421 6.66 -5.47 -37.60
N LEU A 422 6.18 -5.33 -36.37
CA LEU A 422 4.84 -4.82 -36.08
C LEU A 422 4.68 -3.37 -36.58
N GLY A 423 5.71 -2.54 -36.39
CA GLY A 423 5.73 -1.18 -36.93
C GLY A 423 5.69 -1.14 -38.46
N MET A 424 6.38 -2.07 -39.14
CA MET A 424 6.46 -2.13 -40.60
C MET A 424 5.18 -2.71 -41.25
N THR A 425 4.61 -3.76 -40.68
CA THR A 425 3.44 -4.47 -41.24
C THR A 425 2.14 -3.72 -40.98
N ASP A 426 1.91 -3.33 -39.74
CA ASP A 426 0.64 -2.76 -39.32
C ASP A 426 0.68 -1.23 -39.26
N GLY A 427 1.85 -0.59 -39.44
CA GLY A 427 2.07 0.86 -39.30
C GLY A 427 2.18 1.31 -37.84
N ILE A 428 2.41 0.38 -36.92
CA ILE A 428 2.35 0.57 -35.46
C ILE A 428 3.65 1.24 -34.97
N TRP A 429 3.78 2.53 -35.28
CA TRP A 429 4.82 3.36 -34.69
C TRP A 429 4.29 4.07 -33.45
N SER A 430 5.04 5.04 -32.95
CA SER A 430 4.67 5.84 -31.81
C SER A 430 3.30 6.52 -32.03
N GLY A 431 2.24 6.09 -31.31
CA GLY A 431 0.94 6.78 -31.05
C GLY A 431 0.26 7.51 -32.21
N ARG A 432 -0.81 6.93 -32.79
CA ARG A 432 -1.51 7.48 -33.97
C ARG A 432 -2.55 8.55 -33.67
N ILE A 433 -3.17 8.49 -32.48
CA ILE A 433 -4.24 9.40 -32.09
C ILE A 433 -3.71 10.52 -31.20
N SER A 434 -4.33 11.71 -31.24
CA SER A 434 -3.98 12.81 -30.33
C SER A 434 -4.37 12.49 -28.88
N LYS A 435 -3.74 13.12 -27.86
CA LYS A 435 -4.10 12.84 -26.44
C LYS A 435 -5.51 13.26 -26.11
N LYS A 436 -5.98 14.35 -26.70
CA LYS A 436 -7.38 14.73 -26.58
C LYS A 436 -8.31 13.60 -27.04
N MET A 437 -7.96 12.91 -28.13
CA MET A 437 -8.72 11.78 -28.66
C MET A 437 -8.60 10.54 -27.76
N ALA A 438 -7.40 10.25 -27.26
CA ALA A 438 -7.18 9.15 -26.33
C ALA A 438 -7.96 9.33 -25.02
N ASP A 439 -7.85 10.52 -24.41
CA ASP A 439 -8.56 10.89 -23.17
C ASP A 439 -10.08 10.79 -23.38
N ALA A 440 -10.60 11.30 -24.50
CA ALA A 440 -12.02 11.26 -24.83
C ALA A 440 -12.59 9.85 -25.02
N ASN A 441 -11.73 8.86 -25.23
CA ASN A 441 -12.09 7.47 -25.46
C ASN A 441 -11.56 6.53 -24.35
N SER A 442 -10.98 7.07 -23.26
CA SER A 442 -10.39 6.28 -22.16
C SER A 442 -9.31 5.29 -22.61
N MET A 443 -8.45 5.73 -23.53
CA MET A 443 -7.39 4.91 -24.09
C MET A 443 -6.02 5.39 -23.64
N CYS A 444 -5.07 4.47 -23.69
CA CYS A 444 -3.66 4.78 -23.62
C CYS A 444 -3.30 5.77 -24.75
N TYR A 445 -2.77 6.97 -24.47
CA TYR A 445 -2.39 7.89 -25.57
C TYR A 445 -1.38 7.27 -26.53
N THR A 446 -0.62 6.29 -26.05
CA THR A 446 0.61 5.89 -26.67
C THR A 446 0.97 4.48 -26.20
N TYR A 447 1.63 3.70 -27.05
CA TYR A 447 1.82 2.28 -26.76
C TYR A 447 3.08 1.70 -27.42
N GLY A 448 3.79 2.49 -28.24
CA GLY A 448 5.01 2.08 -28.94
C GLY A 448 6.14 3.11 -28.80
N ARG A 449 7.18 3.00 -29.63
CA ARG A 449 8.34 3.92 -29.64
C ARG A 449 8.62 4.41 -31.05
N SER A 450 9.43 5.46 -31.18
CA SER A 450 9.83 5.97 -32.49
C SER A 450 10.60 4.89 -33.26
N LYS A 451 10.44 4.87 -34.58
CA LYS A 451 11.17 3.96 -35.48
C LYS A 451 12.69 4.06 -35.26
N THR A 452 13.19 5.27 -35.01
CA THR A 452 14.61 5.53 -34.74
C THR A 452 15.09 4.83 -33.47
N LEU A 453 14.34 4.92 -32.36
CA LEU A 453 14.71 4.29 -31.10
C LEU A 453 14.67 2.76 -31.21
N ILE A 454 13.66 2.22 -31.88
CA ILE A 454 13.54 0.76 -32.08
C ILE A 454 14.73 0.25 -32.90
N LYS A 455 15.10 0.94 -33.99
CA LYS A 455 16.28 0.60 -34.78
C LYS A 455 17.57 0.63 -33.96
N GLN A 456 17.80 1.71 -33.20
CA GLN A 456 18.97 1.84 -32.33
C GLN A 456 19.05 0.70 -31.30
N ARG A 457 17.93 0.32 -30.69
CA ARG A 457 17.88 -0.79 -29.74
C ARG A 457 18.12 -2.14 -30.41
N LEU A 458 17.52 -2.37 -31.57
CA LEU A 458 17.72 -3.58 -32.35
C LEU A 458 19.19 -3.75 -32.76
N GLU A 459 19.83 -2.69 -33.27
CA GLU A 459 21.26 -2.70 -33.63
C GLU A 459 22.14 -2.92 -32.39
N LYS A 460 21.83 -2.26 -31.27
CA LYS A 460 22.54 -2.48 -30.00
C LYS A 460 22.51 -3.95 -29.59
N TYR A 461 21.34 -4.59 -29.59
CA TYR A 461 21.22 -5.97 -29.14
C TYR A 461 21.75 -6.97 -30.17
N LYS A 462 21.70 -6.68 -31.47
CA LYS A 462 22.43 -7.46 -32.50
C LYS A 462 23.93 -7.50 -32.21
N LEU A 463 24.54 -6.34 -31.98
CA LEU A 463 25.96 -6.25 -31.63
C LEU A 463 26.29 -6.96 -30.31
N GLN A 464 25.40 -6.89 -29.31
CA GLN A 464 25.58 -7.62 -28.05
C GLN A 464 25.49 -9.13 -28.21
N CYS A 465 24.60 -9.63 -29.08
CA CYS A 465 24.52 -11.05 -29.42
C CYS A 465 25.78 -11.52 -30.15
N GLU A 466 26.28 -10.77 -31.13
CA GLU A 466 27.54 -11.08 -31.83
C GLU A 466 28.72 -11.17 -30.85
N LYS A 467 28.90 -10.15 -29.99
CA LYS A 467 29.94 -10.16 -28.94
C LYS A 467 29.76 -11.30 -27.94
N GLY A 468 28.53 -11.58 -27.53
CA GLY A 468 28.23 -12.67 -26.61
C GLY A 468 28.55 -14.04 -27.20
N GLN A 469 28.22 -14.25 -28.48
CA GLN A 469 28.52 -15.48 -29.21
C GLN A 469 30.03 -15.67 -29.37
N GLN A 470 30.77 -14.60 -29.71
CA GLN A 470 32.22 -14.63 -29.77
C GLN A 470 32.85 -14.95 -28.40
N ALA A 471 32.41 -14.29 -27.33
CA ALA A 471 32.92 -14.54 -25.98
C ALA A 471 32.65 -15.97 -25.49
N ILE A 472 31.49 -16.55 -25.85
CA ILE A 472 31.20 -17.96 -25.57
C ILE A 472 32.14 -18.86 -26.37
N HIS A 473 32.38 -18.58 -27.65
CA HIS A 473 33.29 -19.36 -28.49
C HIS A 473 34.73 -19.33 -27.96
N GLU A 474 35.27 -18.15 -27.67
CA GLU A 474 36.61 -17.97 -27.09
C GLU A 474 36.76 -18.69 -25.75
N HIS A 475 35.71 -18.70 -24.91
CA HIS A 475 35.70 -19.45 -23.66
C HIS A 475 35.60 -20.97 -23.88
N MET A 476 34.89 -21.42 -24.93
CA MET A 476 34.81 -22.82 -25.34
C MET A 476 36.09 -23.34 -26.01
N GLU A 477 37.01 -22.48 -26.45
CA GLU A 477 38.33 -22.91 -26.92
C GLU A 477 39.27 -23.25 -25.75
N GLN A 478 38.98 -22.76 -24.54
CA GLN A 478 39.79 -22.97 -23.33
C GLN A 478 39.32 -24.18 -22.49
N VAL A 479 38.60 -25.12 -23.12
CA VAL A 479 37.99 -26.27 -22.43
C VAL A 479 39.06 -27.17 -21.82
N PRO A 480 38.95 -27.51 -20.53
CA PRO A 480 39.78 -28.56 -19.93
C PRO A 480 39.54 -29.92 -20.61
N LEU A 481 40.61 -30.64 -20.97
CA LEU A 481 40.56 -31.94 -21.69
C LEU A 481 39.68 -33.03 -21.04
N ILE A 482 39.40 -32.89 -19.74
CA ILE A 482 38.62 -33.85 -18.94
C ILE A 482 37.09 -33.65 -19.13
N LEU A 483 36.69 -32.55 -19.80
CA LEU A 483 35.33 -32.04 -19.76
C LEU A 483 34.50 -32.43 -21.00
N ASP A 484 33.38 -33.15 -20.80
CA ASP A 484 32.40 -33.37 -21.88
C ASP A 484 31.52 -32.13 -22.10
N MET A 485 31.81 -31.42 -23.19
CA MET A 485 31.16 -30.15 -23.52
C MET A 485 29.70 -30.29 -23.93
N GLU A 486 29.29 -31.43 -24.47
CA GLU A 486 27.89 -31.63 -24.87
C GLU A 486 27.01 -31.75 -23.63
N THR A 487 27.42 -32.61 -22.69
CA THR A 487 26.74 -32.83 -21.41
C THR A 487 26.67 -31.54 -20.57
N ILE A 488 27.77 -30.78 -20.49
CA ILE A 488 27.80 -29.53 -19.71
C ILE A 488 27.02 -28.40 -20.38
N SER A 489 27.07 -28.28 -21.70
CA SER A 489 26.26 -27.28 -22.40
C SER A 489 24.77 -27.56 -22.22
N ASN A 490 24.36 -28.83 -22.24
CA ASN A 490 22.97 -29.23 -21.98
C ASN A 490 22.56 -28.93 -20.53
N LEU A 491 23.43 -29.22 -19.56
CA LEU A 491 23.21 -28.89 -18.14
C LEU A 491 23.02 -27.39 -17.93
N ILE A 492 23.94 -26.57 -18.44
CA ILE A 492 23.90 -25.11 -18.32
C ILE A 492 22.66 -24.54 -19.01
N ASN A 493 22.32 -25.03 -20.20
CA ASN A 493 21.12 -24.59 -20.91
C ASN A 493 19.84 -24.94 -20.15
N ASN A 494 19.76 -26.12 -19.52
CA ASN A 494 18.61 -26.48 -18.69
C ASN A 494 18.48 -25.59 -17.47
N LEU A 495 19.57 -25.34 -16.75
CA LEU A 495 19.60 -24.41 -15.63
C LEU A 495 19.11 -23.02 -16.05
N ILE A 496 19.69 -22.45 -17.10
CA ILE A 496 19.33 -21.11 -17.59
C ILE A 496 17.89 -21.09 -18.13
N ASN A 497 17.40 -22.18 -18.73
CA ASN A 497 16.02 -22.28 -19.18
C ASN A 497 15.02 -22.24 -18.03
N GLN A 498 15.31 -22.93 -16.93
CA GLN A 498 14.51 -22.88 -15.71
C GLN A 498 14.55 -21.49 -15.06
N ASP A 499 15.74 -20.92 -14.90
CA ASP A 499 15.95 -19.62 -14.26
C ASP A 499 15.33 -18.45 -15.05
N GLN A 500 15.53 -18.43 -16.37
CA GLN A 500 14.99 -17.38 -17.23
C GLN A 500 13.53 -17.63 -17.66
N HIS A 501 12.84 -18.65 -17.13
CA HIS A 501 11.45 -18.93 -17.52
C HIS A 501 10.53 -17.73 -17.27
N GLN A 502 10.64 -17.07 -16.10
CA GLN A 502 9.84 -15.88 -15.79
C GLN A 502 10.17 -14.69 -16.68
N LEU A 503 11.46 -14.53 -16.99
CA LEU A 503 11.92 -13.50 -17.89
C LEU A 503 11.26 -13.68 -19.28
N ARG A 504 11.22 -14.90 -19.83
CA ARG A 504 10.56 -15.19 -21.12
C ARG A 504 9.07 -14.88 -21.10
N LEU A 505 8.36 -15.29 -20.04
CA LEU A 505 6.94 -14.97 -19.88
C LEU A 505 6.70 -13.46 -19.85
N GLU A 506 7.57 -12.71 -19.18
CA GLU A 506 7.48 -11.24 -19.16
C GLU A 506 7.71 -10.67 -20.57
N PHE A 507 8.70 -11.15 -21.34
CA PHE A 507 8.91 -10.73 -22.73
C PHE A 507 7.71 -11.02 -23.64
N GLU A 508 7.10 -12.21 -23.54
CA GLU A 508 5.86 -12.54 -24.24
C GLU A 508 4.72 -11.61 -23.85
N ARG A 509 4.61 -11.30 -22.55
CA ARG A 509 3.63 -10.33 -22.05
C ARG A 509 3.79 -8.96 -22.69
N ARG A 510 5.04 -8.47 -22.80
CA ARG A 510 5.35 -7.19 -23.45
C ARG A 510 4.91 -7.17 -24.91
N LYS A 511 5.08 -8.28 -25.64
CA LYS A 511 4.71 -8.40 -27.05
C LYS A 511 3.19 -8.36 -27.23
N THR A 512 2.47 -9.15 -26.43
CA THR A 512 1.01 -9.24 -26.49
C THR A 512 0.34 -7.92 -26.10
N MET A 513 0.80 -7.26 -25.03
CA MET A 513 0.27 -5.96 -24.60
C MET A 513 0.49 -4.86 -25.64
N LEU A 514 1.64 -4.83 -26.30
CA LEU A 514 1.90 -3.89 -27.40
C LEU A 514 0.87 -4.07 -28.52
N ARG A 515 0.61 -5.33 -28.93
CA ARG A 515 -0.34 -5.66 -29.99
C ARG A 515 -1.78 -5.24 -29.63
N LEU A 516 -2.23 -5.55 -28.42
CA LEU A 516 -3.59 -5.20 -27.97
C LEU A 516 -3.81 -3.69 -27.86
N ASN A 517 -2.83 -2.95 -27.37
CA ASN A 517 -2.89 -1.49 -27.33
C ASN A 517 -2.89 -0.89 -28.74
N ALA A 518 -2.17 -1.50 -29.68
CA ALA A 518 -2.15 -1.07 -31.06
C ALA A 518 -3.49 -1.28 -31.77
N GLU A 519 -4.08 -2.45 -31.55
CA GLU A 519 -5.38 -2.77 -32.08
C GLU A 519 -6.45 -1.85 -31.48
N GLU A 520 -6.33 -1.48 -30.20
CA GLU A 520 -7.22 -0.50 -29.56
C GLU A 520 -7.25 0.83 -30.32
N HIS A 521 -6.07 1.37 -30.68
CA HIS A 521 -5.93 2.60 -31.47
C HIS A 521 -6.57 2.47 -32.84
N ARG A 522 -6.29 1.35 -33.53
CA ARG A 522 -6.84 1.07 -34.86
C ARG A 522 -8.37 0.98 -34.84
N LEU A 523 -8.95 0.33 -33.83
CA LEU A 523 -10.40 0.16 -33.71
C LEU A 523 -11.11 1.47 -33.44
N VAL A 524 -10.51 2.36 -32.63
CA VAL A 524 -11.07 3.70 -32.41
C VAL A 524 -10.94 4.57 -33.65
N GLU A 525 -9.81 4.55 -34.34
CA GLU A 525 -9.64 5.26 -35.61
C GLU A 525 -10.72 4.84 -36.62
N LYS A 526 -10.87 3.53 -36.86
CA LYS A 526 -11.93 2.97 -37.72
C LYS A 526 -13.33 3.38 -37.31
N PHE A 527 -13.64 3.40 -36.01
CA PHE A 527 -14.95 3.82 -35.52
C PHE A 527 -15.27 5.27 -35.92
N TYR A 528 -14.31 6.20 -35.81
CA TYR A 528 -14.53 7.60 -36.17
C TYR A 528 -14.44 7.87 -37.68
N GLU A 529 -13.73 7.03 -38.46
CA GLU A 529 -13.74 7.07 -39.93
C GLU A 529 -15.14 6.85 -40.52
N LEU A 530 -15.99 6.07 -39.84
CA LEU A 530 -17.39 5.85 -40.19
C LEU A 530 -18.29 7.09 -40.01
N LYS A 531 -17.76 8.18 -39.42
CA LYS A 531 -18.47 9.44 -39.13
C LYS A 531 -19.80 9.22 -38.36
N PRO A 532 -19.75 8.55 -37.19
CA PRO A 532 -20.95 8.26 -36.39
C PRO A 532 -21.62 9.55 -35.90
N ARG A 533 -22.94 9.50 -35.71
CA ARG A 533 -23.72 10.58 -35.11
C ARG A 533 -23.35 10.75 -33.64
N GLN A 534 -23.62 11.93 -33.08
CA GLN A 534 -23.35 12.21 -31.67
C GLN A 534 -24.06 11.23 -30.72
N THR A 535 -25.26 10.77 -31.09
CA THR A 535 -26.00 9.75 -30.33
C THR A 535 -25.29 8.40 -30.31
N GLU A 536 -24.74 7.96 -31.45
CA GLU A 536 -23.97 6.71 -31.57
C GLU A 536 -22.65 6.79 -30.81
N ILE A 537 -21.96 7.94 -30.88
CA ILE A 537 -20.75 8.20 -30.09
C ILE A 537 -21.05 8.11 -28.59
N ASN A 538 -22.16 8.69 -28.14
CA ASN A 538 -22.54 8.65 -26.72
C ASN A 538 -22.84 7.21 -26.26
N SER A 539 -23.62 6.45 -27.03
CA SER A 539 -23.90 5.04 -26.73
C SER A 539 -22.63 4.18 -26.73
N ALA A 540 -21.74 4.36 -27.71
CA ALA A 540 -20.45 3.66 -27.75
C ALA A 540 -19.61 3.92 -26.49
N LYS A 541 -19.53 5.19 -26.04
CA LYS A 541 -18.79 5.55 -24.83
C LYS A 541 -19.38 4.93 -23.55
N ILE A 542 -20.71 4.88 -23.45
CA ILE A 542 -21.39 4.24 -22.31
C ILE A 542 -21.06 2.75 -22.29
N ILE A 543 -21.18 2.08 -23.45
CA ILE A 543 -20.88 0.65 -23.62
C ILE A 543 -19.42 0.36 -23.22
N TRP A 544 -18.44 1.06 -23.81
CA TRP A 544 -17.03 0.85 -23.52
C TRP A 544 -16.66 1.10 -22.07
N LYS A 545 -17.26 2.12 -21.44
CA LYS A 545 -17.04 2.42 -20.02
C LYS A 545 -17.58 1.30 -19.13
N ALA A 546 -18.81 0.86 -19.38
CA ALA A 546 -19.44 -0.21 -18.60
C ALA A 546 -18.65 -1.53 -18.70
N ILE A 547 -18.20 -1.90 -19.91
CA ILE A 547 -17.39 -3.11 -20.13
C ILE A 547 -16.03 -3.00 -19.43
N ASN A 548 -15.33 -1.87 -19.56
CA ASN A 548 -14.04 -1.69 -18.90
C ASN A 548 -14.17 -1.75 -17.36
N GLU A 549 -15.20 -1.15 -16.79
CA GLU A 549 -15.49 -1.25 -15.34
C GLU A 549 -15.86 -2.68 -14.92
N GLN A 550 -16.70 -3.37 -15.70
CA GLN A 550 -17.03 -4.77 -15.49
C GLN A 550 -15.78 -5.66 -15.46
N GLN A 551 -14.91 -5.54 -16.46
CA GLN A 551 -13.69 -6.34 -16.55
C GLN A 551 -12.68 -6.01 -15.45
N ASN A 552 -12.60 -4.75 -15.00
CA ASN A 552 -11.79 -4.38 -13.83
C ASN A 552 -12.28 -5.09 -12.56
N ILE A 553 -13.58 -5.13 -12.33
CA ILE A 553 -14.15 -5.77 -11.14
C ILE A 553 -13.94 -7.28 -11.20
N LEU A 554 -14.21 -7.92 -12.34
CA LEU A 554 -13.94 -9.35 -12.55
C LEU A 554 -12.48 -9.70 -12.29
N HIS A 555 -11.56 -8.85 -12.75
CA HIS A 555 -10.14 -9.01 -12.51
C HIS A 555 -9.79 -8.97 -11.01
N GLU A 556 -10.27 -7.96 -10.27
CA GLU A 556 -10.03 -7.85 -8.82
C GLU A 556 -10.66 -9.01 -8.04
N VAL A 557 -11.87 -9.44 -8.41
CA VAL A 557 -12.55 -10.60 -7.81
C VAL A 557 -11.77 -11.89 -8.06
N ALA A 558 -11.25 -12.10 -9.26
CA ALA A 558 -10.46 -13.30 -9.57
C ALA A 558 -9.14 -13.35 -8.77
N ILE A 559 -8.47 -12.21 -8.59
CA ILE A 559 -7.31 -12.10 -7.70
C ILE A 559 -7.71 -12.44 -6.26
N PHE A 560 -8.83 -11.88 -5.79
CA PHE A 560 -9.33 -12.12 -4.43
C PHE A 560 -9.74 -13.57 -4.19
N LYS A 561 -10.47 -14.21 -5.11
CA LYS A 561 -10.82 -15.64 -5.07
C LYS A 561 -9.57 -16.52 -5.00
N LYS A 562 -8.56 -16.23 -5.82
CA LYS A 562 -7.31 -16.98 -5.79
C LYS A 562 -6.50 -16.75 -4.51
N TRP A 563 -6.53 -15.53 -3.97
CA TRP A 563 -5.93 -15.22 -2.67
C TRP A 563 -6.61 -16.03 -1.57
N LEU A 564 -7.95 -16.10 -1.55
CA LEU A 564 -8.71 -16.93 -0.60
C LEU A 564 -8.29 -18.39 -0.69
N GLU A 565 -8.29 -19.01 -1.88
CA GLU A 565 -7.89 -20.41 -2.09
C GLU A 565 -6.54 -20.76 -1.44
N VAL A 566 -5.53 -19.89 -1.60
CA VAL A 566 -4.19 -20.11 -1.05
C VAL A 566 -4.16 -20.00 0.47
N HIS A 567 -4.93 -19.09 1.05
CA HIS A 567 -4.90 -18.83 2.50
C HIS A 567 -5.91 -19.70 3.28
N THR A 568 -6.91 -20.28 2.63
CA THR A 568 -7.81 -21.30 3.23
C THR A 568 -7.18 -22.69 3.30
N GLN A 569 -6.17 -23.00 2.47
CA GLN A 569 -5.44 -24.27 2.54
C GLN A 569 -4.39 -24.31 3.66
N GLU A 570 -3.91 -23.16 4.12
CA GLU A 570 -2.91 -23.07 5.20
C GLU A 570 -3.50 -23.26 6.60
N SER A 571 -4.83 -23.24 6.76
CA SER A 571 -5.52 -23.43 8.04
C SER A 571 -5.50 -24.86 8.61
N SER A 572 -5.02 -25.86 7.86
CA SER A 572 -4.95 -27.25 8.33
C SER A 572 -3.59 -27.66 8.92
N ASN A 573 -2.55 -26.82 8.84
CA ASN A 573 -1.26 -27.08 9.46
C ASN A 573 -1.01 -26.12 10.63
N THR A 574 -1.05 -26.65 11.85
CA THR A 574 -0.48 -25.96 13.01
C THR A 574 1.03 -25.78 12.84
N LEU A 575 1.51 -24.54 13.04
CA LEU A 575 2.80 -24.12 13.65
C LEU A 575 3.55 -23.00 12.87
N ASN A 576 4.08 -22.09 13.68
CA ASN A 576 5.34 -21.34 13.54
C ASN A 576 5.44 -20.18 12.54
N GLY A 577 5.20 -18.98 13.08
CA GLY A 577 6.24 -17.96 13.02
C GLY A 577 6.19 -16.96 11.86
N ILE A 578 5.16 -16.98 11.02
CA ILE A 578 4.84 -15.87 10.11
C ILE A 578 3.33 -15.66 10.17
N GLN A 579 2.89 -14.60 10.85
CA GLN A 579 1.52 -14.10 10.67
C GLN A 579 1.61 -12.88 9.75
N LEU A 580 1.58 -13.10 8.43
CA LEU A 580 0.83 -12.16 7.60
C LEU A 580 -0.62 -12.41 7.94
N PRO A 581 -1.33 -11.41 8.50
CA PRO A 581 -2.30 -10.73 7.63
C PRO A 581 -2.89 -9.38 8.13
N ASN A 582 -2.76 -8.30 7.36
CA ASN A 582 -3.67 -7.14 7.52
C ASN A 582 -5.04 -7.38 6.84
N ILE A 583 -5.16 -8.31 5.89
CA ILE A 583 -6.45 -8.63 5.23
C ILE A 583 -7.28 -9.61 6.08
N TYR A 584 -6.67 -10.70 6.56
CA TYR A 584 -7.31 -11.64 7.49
C TYR A 584 -7.66 -10.98 8.84
N HIS A 585 -6.91 -9.98 9.35
CA HIS A 585 -7.33 -9.22 10.53
C HIS A 585 -8.56 -8.34 10.26
N ILE A 586 -8.66 -7.71 9.09
CA ILE A 586 -9.87 -6.97 8.68
C ILE A 586 -11.08 -7.91 8.60
N PHE A 587 -10.89 -9.12 8.05
CA PHE A 587 -11.94 -10.14 7.99
C PHE A 587 -12.30 -10.75 9.35
N ILE A 588 -11.32 -10.99 10.25
CA ILE A 588 -11.57 -11.43 11.63
C ILE A 588 -12.27 -10.35 12.46
N THR A 589 -12.00 -9.07 12.20
CA THR A 589 -12.66 -7.96 12.92
C THR A 589 -14.14 -7.87 12.55
N LEU A 590 -14.50 -8.23 11.31
CA LEU A 590 -15.90 -8.36 10.86
C LEU A 590 -16.62 -9.58 11.49
N SER A 591 -15.88 -10.57 12.00
CA SER A 591 -16.44 -11.77 12.66
C SER A 591 -16.71 -11.59 14.17
N PHE A 592 -16.40 -10.43 14.76
CA PHE A 592 -16.66 -10.15 16.18
C PHE A 592 -17.93 -9.34 16.44
N GLU A 593 -18.91 -9.43 15.54
CA GLU A 593 -20.31 -9.14 15.86
C GLU A 593 -21.09 -10.45 15.98
N GLY A 594 -21.30 -10.91 17.21
CA GLY A 594 -22.56 -11.52 17.69
C GLY A 594 -23.21 -12.72 16.98
N GLN A 595 -22.77 -13.17 15.81
CA GLN A 595 -23.27 -14.33 15.11
C GLN A 595 -22.11 -14.96 14.33
N THR A 596 -22.05 -16.28 14.41
CA THR A 596 -21.09 -17.13 13.70
C THR A 596 -21.31 -17.05 12.18
N SER A 597 -20.85 -15.99 11.53
CA SER A 597 -20.60 -15.99 10.08
C SER A 597 -19.09 -16.16 9.89
N SER A 598 -18.70 -17.30 9.32
CA SER A 598 -17.29 -17.60 9.03
C SER A 598 -16.70 -16.52 8.11
N VAL A 599 -15.38 -16.33 8.15
CA VAL A 599 -14.64 -15.43 7.22
C VAL A 599 -15.02 -15.69 5.75
N GLU A 600 -15.41 -16.92 5.44
CA GLU A 600 -15.95 -17.33 4.14
C GLU A 600 -17.25 -16.61 3.79
N HIS A 601 -18.18 -16.45 4.72
CA HIS A 601 -19.47 -15.79 4.47
C HIS A 601 -19.32 -14.29 4.15
N ILE A 602 -18.40 -13.59 4.81
CA ILE A 602 -18.12 -12.18 4.54
C ILE A 602 -17.39 -12.03 3.19
N ALA A 603 -16.52 -12.98 2.87
CA ALA A 603 -15.81 -13.00 1.60
C ALA A 603 -16.78 -13.31 0.44
N GLU A 604 -17.72 -14.22 0.65
CA GLU A 604 -18.85 -14.52 -0.23
C GLU A 604 -19.73 -13.28 -0.42
N GLN A 605 -20.10 -12.56 0.65
CA GLN A 605 -20.88 -11.34 0.53
C GLN A 605 -20.15 -10.24 -0.29
N ALA A 606 -18.85 -10.06 -0.08
CA ALA A 606 -18.06 -9.10 -0.87
C ALA A 606 -17.94 -9.50 -2.34
N ILE A 607 -17.83 -10.81 -2.62
CA ILE A 607 -17.85 -11.37 -3.97
C ILE A 607 -19.23 -11.15 -4.60
N ASP A 608 -20.31 -11.42 -3.88
CA ASP A 608 -21.69 -11.24 -4.34
C ASP A 608 -21.98 -9.77 -4.68
N GLU A 609 -21.55 -8.82 -3.85
CA GLU A 609 -21.67 -7.39 -4.14
C GLU A 609 -20.90 -6.98 -5.40
N ALA A 610 -19.68 -7.50 -5.57
CA ALA A 610 -18.89 -7.26 -6.78
C ALA A 610 -19.54 -7.87 -8.03
N GLU A 611 -20.10 -9.08 -7.90
CA GLU A 611 -20.84 -9.76 -8.95
C GLU A 611 -22.15 -9.03 -9.32
N GLN A 612 -22.84 -8.41 -8.35
CA GLN A 612 -24.00 -7.55 -8.60
C GLN A 612 -23.62 -6.31 -9.42
N ILE A 613 -22.48 -5.67 -9.15
CA ILE A 613 -22.01 -4.52 -9.94
C ILE A 613 -21.64 -4.97 -11.36
N VAL A 614 -21.02 -6.14 -11.52
CA VAL A 614 -20.75 -6.76 -12.83
C VAL A 614 -22.05 -6.98 -13.61
N GLN A 615 -23.07 -7.54 -12.97
CA GLN A 615 -24.39 -7.74 -13.59
C GLN A 615 -25.06 -6.41 -13.96
N HIS A 616 -24.94 -5.38 -13.12
CA HIS A 616 -25.47 -4.05 -13.40
C HIS A 616 -24.82 -3.43 -14.65
N ASN A 617 -23.49 -3.47 -14.74
CA ASN A 617 -22.75 -2.96 -15.89
C ASN A 617 -23.06 -3.73 -17.18
N SER A 618 -23.20 -5.06 -17.08
CA SER A 618 -23.64 -5.91 -18.19
C SER A 618 -25.03 -5.50 -18.71
N LYS A 619 -25.98 -5.23 -17.80
CA LYS A 619 -27.33 -4.74 -18.15
C LYS A 619 -27.29 -3.38 -18.84
N ILE A 620 -26.45 -2.44 -18.37
CA ILE A 620 -26.27 -1.13 -19.01
C ILE A 620 -25.76 -1.30 -20.45
N ALA A 621 -24.70 -2.09 -20.64
CA ALA A 621 -24.12 -2.33 -21.96
C ALA A 621 -25.15 -2.98 -22.91
N LYS A 622 -25.89 -3.99 -22.43
CA LYS A 622 -26.95 -4.66 -23.22
C LYS A 622 -28.10 -3.72 -23.58
N SER A 623 -28.53 -2.87 -22.66
CA SER A 623 -29.59 -1.88 -22.89
C SER A 623 -29.20 -0.88 -23.99
N GLU A 624 -27.98 -0.33 -23.94
CA GLU A 624 -27.51 0.61 -24.96
C GLU A 624 -27.27 -0.08 -26.32
N LYS A 625 -26.82 -1.34 -26.35
CA LYS A 625 -26.75 -2.13 -27.59
C LYS A 625 -28.13 -2.35 -28.22
N ASN A 626 -29.13 -2.72 -27.42
CA ASN A 626 -30.51 -2.89 -27.90
C ASN A 626 -31.08 -1.57 -28.44
N LYS A 627 -30.76 -0.45 -27.80
CA LYS A 627 -31.14 0.88 -28.29
C LYS A 627 -30.54 1.16 -29.67
N LEU A 628 -29.25 0.91 -29.88
CA LEU A 628 -28.61 1.03 -31.19
C LEU A 628 -29.26 0.12 -32.24
N GLN A 629 -29.54 -1.13 -31.90
CA GLN A 629 -30.21 -2.09 -32.79
C GLN A 629 -31.65 -1.67 -33.15
N SER A 630 -32.42 -1.14 -32.18
CA SER A 630 -33.80 -0.67 -32.41
C SER A 630 -33.86 0.52 -33.38
N THR A 631 -32.80 1.33 -33.43
CA THR A 631 -32.73 2.48 -34.36
C THR A 631 -32.39 2.07 -35.80
N LYS A 632 -32.06 0.79 -36.06
CA LYS A 632 -31.67 0.29 -37.39
C LYS A 632 -32.76 0.47 -38.44
N SER A 633 -34.02 0.25 -38.09
CA SER A 633 -35.18 0.41 -38.98
C SER A 633 -35.48 1.85 -39.37
N HIS A 634 -34.99 2.84 -38.60
CA HIS A 634 -35.27 4.26 -38.80
C HIS A 634 -34.00 5.06 -39.13
N HIS A 635 -32.87 4.37 -39.32
CA HIS A 635 -31.61 5.00 -39.68
C HIS A 635 -31.56 5.25 -41.19
N LYS A 636 -31.25 6.49 -41.59
CA LYS A 636 -31.11 6.90 -43.01
C LYS A 636 -30.15 6.03 -43.85
N ASN A 637 -29.26 5.27 -43.21
CA ASN A 637 -28.35 4.31 -43.86
C ASN A 637 -28.13 3.10 -42.91
N PRO A 638 -28.92 2.03 -43.03
CA PRO A 638 -28.85 0.87 -42.12
C PRO A 638 -27.51 0.13 -42.15
N ASP A 639 -26.87 0.01 -43.32
CA ASP A 639 -25.57 -0.66 -43.49
C ASP A 639 -24.45 0.07 -42.76
N LEU A 640 -24.47 1.41 -42.78
CA LEU A 640 -23.52 2.22 -42.01
C LEU A 640 -23.67 1.99 -40.50
N LEU A 641 -24.91 1.91 -40.00
CA LEU A 641 -25.16 1.64 -38.59
C LEU A 641 -24.66 0.23 -38.19
N GLU A 642 -24.79 -0.74 -39.08
CA GLU A 642 -24.27 -2.09 -38.86
C GLU A 642 -22.73 -2.12 -38.76
N GLN A 643 -22.05 -1.35 -39.63
CA GLN A 643 -20.60 -1.17 -39.53
C GLN A 643 -20.18 -0.48 -38.22
N ILE A 644 -20.96 0.50 -37.75
CA ILE A 644 -20.72 1.19 -36.47
C ILE A 644 -20.90 0.23 -35.29
N ILE A 645 -21.97 -0.56 -35.28
CA ILE A 645 -22.22 -1.58 -34.23
C ILE A 645 -21.08 -2.61 -34.24
N HIS A 646 -20.66 -3.07 -35.42
CA HIS A 646 -19.55 -4.00 -35.56
C HIS A 646 -18.23 -3.41 -35.00
N ALA A 647 -17.93 -2.14 -35.29
CA ALA A 647 -16.76 -1.47 -34.73
C ALA A 647 -16.80 -1.36 -33.19
N ILE A 648 -17.98 -1.13 -32.61
CA ILE A 648 -18.18 -1.12 -31.15
C ILE A 648 -17.87 -2.50 -30.56
N LEU A 649 -18.38 -3.57 -31.16
CA LEU A 649 -18.19 -4.96 -30.72
C LEU A 649 -16.73 -5.42 -30.84
N GLN A 650 -16.04 -5.04 -31.91
CA GLN A 650 -14.61 -5.35 -32.07
C GLN A 650 -13.77 -4.73 -30.95
N ARG A 651 -14.07 -3.48 -30.58
CA ARG A 651 -13.37 -2.80 -29.48
C ARG A 651 -13.66 -3.42 -28.12
N GLU A 652 -14.90 -3.84 -27.88
CA GLU A 652 -15.27 -4.60 -26.69
C GLU A 652 -14.44 -5.88 -26.55
N ASN A 653 -14.39 -6.72 -27.59
CA ASN A 653 -13.61 -7.95 -27.56
C ASN A 653 -12.11 -7.69 -27.26
N ASN A 654 -11.53 -6.62 -27.82
CA ASN A 654 -10.15 -6.24 -27.52
C ASN A 654 -9.94 -5.82 -26.05
N LEU A 655 -10.92 -5.12 -25.44
CA LEU A 655 -10.87 -4.76 -24.02
C LEU A 655 -10.93 -5.99 -23.11
N GLU A 656 -11.77 -6.99 -23.46
CA GLU A 656 -11.87 -8.24 -22.70
C GLU A 656 -10.60 -9.09 -22.80
N GLN A 657 -10.05 -9.25 -24.01
CA GLN A 657 -8.79 -9.97 -24.22
C GLN A 657 -7.64 -9.34 -23.44
N ARG A 658 -7.55 -8.01 -23.45
CA ARG A 658 -6.55 -7.27 -22.68
C ARG A 658 -6.63 -7.56 -21.19
N ARG A 659 -7.84 -7.49 -20.61
CA ARG A 659 -8.04 -7.70 -19.17
C ARG A 659 -7.80 -9.15 -18.74
N THR A 660 -8.21 -10.10 -19.57
CA THR A 660 -7.93 -11.53 -19.36
C THR A 660 -6.43 -11.80 -19.32
N TYR A 661 -5.67 -11.15 -20.20
CA TYR A 661 -4.23 -11.30 -20.27
C TYR A 661 -3.49 -10.63 -19.09
N GLU A 662 -3.94 -9.43 -18.68
CA GLU A 662 -3.45 -8.75 -17.47
C GLU A 662 -3.66 -9.61 -16.21
N LEU A 663 -4.82 -10.29 -16.10
CA LEU A 663 -5.10 -11.23 -15.02
C LEU A 663 -4.10 -12.40 -14.98
N GLN A 664 -3.88 -13.07 -16.12
CA GLN A 664 -2.93 -14.19 -16.22
C GLN A 664 -1.51 -13.78 -15.78
N GLY A 665 -1.06 -12.58 -16.18
CA GLY A 665 0.24 -12.04 -15.80
C GLY A 665 0.36 -11.77 -14.29
N LYS A 666 -0.66 -11.18 -13.66
CA LYS A 666 -0.65 -10.92 -12.20
C LYS A 666 -0.76 -12.19 -11.38
N MET A 667 -1.59 -13.16 -11.79
CA MET A 667 -1.66 -14.45 -11.11
C MET A 667 -0.30 -15.16 -11.10
N THR A 668 0.47 -15.07 -12.19
CA THR A 668 1.81 -15.68 -12.25
C THR A 668 2.80 -15.04 -11.27
N ASN A 669 2.70 -13.73 -11.02
CA ASN A 669 3.63 -12.97 -10.16
C ASN A 669 3.30 -13.04 -8.66
N ILE A 670 2.02 -13.17 -8.29
CA ILE A 670 1.58 -13.19 -6.88
C ILE A 670 2.04 -14.47 -6.15
N PHE A 671 2.31 -15.57 -6.86
CA PHE A 671 2.60 -16.87 -6.25
C PHE A 671 4.07 -17.33 -6.31
N LYS A 672 5.03 -16.41 -6.56
CA LYS A 672 6.46 -16.76 -6.62
C LYS A 672 7.36 -16.14 -5.54
N TYR A 673 6.82 -15.32 -4.64
CA TYR A 673 7.52 -14.87 -3.43
C TYR A 673 7.18 -15.76 -2.22
N LYS A 674 7.25 -17.10 -2.43
CA LYS A 674 7.29 -18.09 -1.36
C LYS A 674 8.68 -18.69 -1.29
#